data_AF-A0A7J7G4L9-F1
#
_entry.id   AF-A0A7J7G4L9-F1
#
_cell.length_a   1.000
_cell.length_b   1.000
_cell.length_c   1.000
_cell.angle_alpha   90.00
_cell.angle_beta   90.00
_cell.angle_gamma   90.00
#
_symmetry.space_group_name_H-M   'P 1'
#
loop_
_entity.id
_entity.type
_entity.pdbx_description
1 polymer ?
#
loop_
_entity_poly.entity_id
_entity_poly.type
_entity_poly.pdbx_seq_one_letter_code
_entity_poly.pdbx_strand_id
1 'polypeptide(L)'
;MKDLGPLNYFLGLEIFYDSTGSFLSQAKYTSDLLTRAGLTDCKIASTPLEPQSRLTPLDGTLLSDATLYRQLVDSLVYLTITRPDIAYVVHIVSQFMSAPHTPHYSALVRTLFHGLHYSARSSLQLRAFSDVNWAGDPTDRRSTTGFCFFLGDSLISWHSKKQSLTAHSSTEAEYRALADTTQELLCLRWLLADIERFVTVRPQRILPLHTTRTPSFLGLHKNLGVWLRSNYGKGVIVGLLDTGITPNHPSFSDERMPPLPTKWKGKCELNRTTCNKKLIGARSFLNSETSLPIDDFGHGTHTASTAVGNFVEGANLFGQANGTASGMAPLAHLAMYKVCGDYGCAETDILAAMDTVVEEGVDILSLSLGGPPGSFYDDAIALGAFGAIKKDVFVSCSAGNSGPFNTSLSNEAPWILTVSASTLDRQIQAQVVLGNNDQFNGQSLFQPTDFPPTQLPLVYAGMYSPDSAFCAPGSLDHTDVKGKVVLCQRGGNIGRVDKGQTVKDAGGAAMILMNAEQDEFSTIADLHVLPASHVSYFAGAVIKEYINSTATPTAIILFKGTVFGDPSAPTIASFSSRGPSFESPGILKPDIIGPGVSILAAWPYSVESKTNIISTFNMISGSSMSYPHLSGIAALLKSAHPDWSPAAIKSAIMTTADQLNLAHKPITDESLQ
;
A
#
# COMPACT_ATOMS: atom_id res chain seq x y z
N MET A 1 -20.23 -46.26 21.60
CA MET A 1 -18.90 -46.75 21.19
C MET A 1 -18.19 -47.33 22.41
N LYS A 2 -17.18 -48.18 22.24
CA LYS A 2 -16.22 -48.49 23.33
C LYS A 2 -15.02 -47.56 23.17
N ASP A 3 -14.56 -46.99 24.27
CA ASP A 3 -13.24 -46.39 24.33
C ASP A 3 -12.18 -47.51 24.26
N LEU A 4 -11.10 -47.27 23.53
CA LEU A 4 -9.97 -48.18 23.36
C LEU A 4 -8.66 -47.59 23.91
N GLY A 5 -8.72 -46.41 24.53
CA GLY A 5 -7.55 -45.65 24.98
C GLY A 5 -6.92 -44.78 23.88
N PRO A 6 -5.76 -44.17 24.15
CA PRO A 6 -5.07 -43.30 23.19
C PRO A 6 -4.69 -44.04 21.90
N LEU A 7 -4.82 -43.33 20.77
CA LEU A 7 -4.61 -43.90 19.44
C LEU A 7 -3.12 -43.99 19.12
N ASN A 8 -2.49 -45.12 19.45
CA ASN A 8 -1.04 -45.31 19.23
C ASN A 8 -0.67 -45.76 17.79
N TYR A 9 -1.64 -46.23 17.00
CA TYR A 9 -1.41 -46.69 15.63
C TYR A 9 -2.69 -46.58 14.78
N PHE A 10 -2.58 -46.03 13.57
CA PHE A 10 -3.72 -45.90 12.64
C PHE A 10 -3.27 -46.00 11.18
N LEU A 11 -3.82 -46.95 10.43
CA LEU A 11 -3.56 -47.17 8.98
C LEU A 11 -2.08 -47.29 8.54
N GLY A 12 -1.13 -47.48 9.45
CA GLY A 12 0.31 -47.47 9.15
C GLY A 12 1.06 -46.23 9.64
N LEU A 13 0.34 -45.29 10.26
CA LEU A 13 0.90 -44.20 11.05
C LEU A 13 1.12 -44.69 12.48
N GLU A 14 2.32 -44.50 12.99
CA GLU A 14 2.73 -44.71 14.38
C GLU A 14 2.58 -43.37 15.11
N ILE A 15 1.85 -43.34 16.23
CA ILE A 15 1.50 -42.11 16.95
C ILE A 15 2.02 -42.19 18.38
N PHE A 16 2.79 -41.20 18.78
CA PHE A 16 3.40 -41.08 20.09
C PHE A 16 2.92 -39.80 20.78
N TYR A 17 2.81 -39.83 22.10
CA TYR A 17 2.35 -38.71 22.93
C TYR A 17 3.40 -38.39 24.00
N ASP A 18 3.75 -37.12 24.16
CA ASP A 18 4.65 -36.65 25.23
C ASP A 18 4.14 -35.34 25.88
N SER A 19 4.93 -34.75 26.77
CA SER A 19 4.58 -33.51 27.48
C SER A 19 4.70 -32.23 26.63
N THR A 20 5.15 -32.36 25.38
CA THR A 20 5.32 -31.27 24.40
C THR A 20 4.29 -31.33 23.28
N GLY A 21 3.78 -32.52 22.92
CA GLY A 21 2.89 -32.69 21.79
C GLY A 21 2.52 -34.14 21.45
N SER A 22 2.03 -34.31 20.22
CA SER A 22 1.88 -35.63 19.57
C SER A 22 2.87 -35.73 18.40
N PHE A 23 3.46 -36.90 18.18
CA PHE A 23 4.39 -37.15 17.08
C PHE A 23 3.85 -38.26 16.16
N LEU A 24 3.72 -37.94 14.87
CA LEU A 24 3.31 -38.87 13.81
C LEU A 24 4.53 -39.37 13.05
N SER A 25 4.62 -40.69 12.87
CA SER A 25 5.72 -41.33 12.16
C SER A 25 5.25 -42.46 11.25
N GLN A 26 6.05 -42.77 10.24
CA GLN A 26 5.96 -43.98 9.41
C GLN A 26 7.31 -44.71 9.48
N ALA A 27 7.94 -44.76 10.66
CA ALA A 27 9.29 -45.26 10.86
C ALA A 27 9.42 -46.74 10.46
N LYS A 28 8.50 -47.58 10.93
CA LYS A 28 8.46 -49.00 10.54
C LYS A 28 8.26 -49.18 9.04
N TYR A 29 7.27 -48.49 8.47
CA TYR A 29 6.98 -48.54 7.03
C TYR A 29 8.19 -48.09 6.17
N THR A 30 8.94 -47.09 6.65
CA THR A 30 10.19 -46.62 6.01
C THR A 30 11.28 -47.69 6.08
N SER A 31 11.43 -48.38 7.21
CA SER A 31 12.38 -49.49 7.38
C SER A 31 12.05 -50.68 6.45
N ASP A 32 10.77 -51.05 6.39
CA ASP A 32 10.26 -52.12 5.52
C ASP A 32 10.43 -51.75 4.02
N LEU A 33 10.32 -50.45 3.68
CA LEU A 33 10.57 -49.93 2.33
C LEU A 33 12.06 -49.93 1.96
N LEU A 34 12.96 -49.48 2.85
CA LEU A 34 14.41 -49.51 2.63
C LEU A 34 14.95 -50.94 2.48
N THR A 35 14.43 -51.88 3.28
CA THR A 35 14.75 -53.30 3.20
C THR A 35 14.33 -53.88 1.85
N ARG A 36 13.10 -53.59 1.40
CA ARG A 36 12.55 -53.99 0.09
C ARG A 36 13.27 -53.35 -1.11
N ALA A 37 13.87 -52.17 -0.92
CA ALA A 37 14.69 -51.51 -1.94
C ALA A 37 16.17 -51.97 -1.96
N GLY A 38 16.62 -52.74 -0.96
CA GLY A 38 18.02 -53.16 -0.81
C GLY A 38 18.97 -52.04 -0.35
N LEU A 39 18.46 -51.03 0.35
CA LEU A 39 19.16 -49.77 0.66
C LEU A 39 19.64 -49.67 2.13
N THR A 40 19.77 -50.80 2.84
CA THR A 40 20.07 -50.85 4.29
C THR A 40 21.40 -50.20 4.67
N ASP A 41 22.40 -50.26 3.79
CA ASP A 41 23.78 -49.82 4.06
C ASP A 41 24.14 -48.52 3.31
N CYS A 42 23.15 -47.81 2.77
CA CYS A 42 23.36 -46.62 1.94
C CYS A 42 23.72 -45.36 2.75
N LYS A 43 24.58 -44.51 2.17
CA LYS A 43 24.97 -43.24 2.79
C LYS A 43 23.84 -42.22 2.78
N ILE A 44 23.70 -41.54 3.90
CA ILE A 44 22.73 -40.48 4.16
C ILE A 44 23.00 -39.24 3.29
N ALA A 45 21.97 -38.74 2.61
CA ALA A 45 22.01 -37.52 1.78
C ALA A 45 21.12 -36.42 2.39
N SER A 46 21.62 -35.18 2.44
CA SER A 46 20.93 -34.05 3.12
C SER A 46 19.83 -33.38 2.29
N THR A 47 19.66 -33.75 1.02
CA THR A 47 18.67 -33.16 0.10
C THR A 47 17.95 -34.27 -0.68
N PRO A 48 16.60 -34.28 -0.72
CA PRO A 48 15.84 -35.29 -1.46
C PRO A 48 16.12 -35.35 -2.97
N LEU A 49 16.58 -34.25 -3.57
CA LEU A 49 16.98 -34.15 -4.98
C LEU A 49 18.20 -33.25 -5.11
N GLU A 50 19.03 -33.47 -6.13
CA GLU A 50 20.23 -32.69 -6.39
C GLU A 50 19.87 -31.26 -6.88
N PRO A 51 20.43 -30.18 -6.29
CA PRO A 51 20.14 -28.82 -6.74
C PRO A 51 20.39 -28.63 -8.24
N GLN A 52 19.51 -27.86 -8.89
CA GLN A 52 19.50 -27.60 -10.34
C GLN A 52 19.27 -28.81 -11.27
N SER A 53 19.16 -30.04 -10.75
CA SER A 53 18.83 -31.20 -11.60
C SER A 53 17.41 -31.07 -12.21
N ARG A 54 17.30 -31.38 -13.50
CA ARG A 54 16.05 -31.37 -14.27
C ARG A 54 15.93 -32.68 -15.04
N LEU A 55 15.14 -33.62 -14.50
CA LEU A 55 14.93 -34.92 -15.12
C LEU A 55 14.05 -34.79 -16.37
N THR A 56 14.46 -35.42 -17.47
CA THR A 56 13.72 -35.48 -18.74
C THR A 56 13.41 -36.93 -19.14
N PRO A 57 12.45 -37.16 -20.06
CA PRO A 57 12.15 -38.50 -20.59
C PRO A 57 13.27 -39.13 -21.43
N LEU A 58 14.35 -38.40 -21.74
CA LEU A 58 15.47 -38.85 -22.58
C LEU A 58 16.76 -39.10 -21.80
N ASP A 59 16.77 -38.87 -20.49
CA ASP A 59 18.00 -38.90 -19.69
C ASP A 59 18.48 -40.33 -19.42
N GLY A 60 19.74 -40.64 -19.75
CA GLY A 60 20.36 -41.92 -19.41
C GLY A 60 19.70 -43.14 -20.09
N THR A 61 19.74 -44.29 -19.43
CA THR A 61 19.28 -45.58 -19.99
C THR A 61 17.96 -46.05 -19.40
N LEU A 62 17.05 -46.52 -20.27
CA LEU A 62 15.80 -47.17 -19.88
C LEU A 62 16.05 -48.38 -18.97
N LEU A 63 15.28 -48.50 -17.89
CA LEU A 63 15.36 -49.64 -16.98
C LEU A 63 14.79 -50.89 -17.66
N SER A 64 15.51 -52.01 -17.58
CA SER A 64 15.10 -53.31 -18.13
C SER A 64 13.92 -53.95 -17.37
N ASP A 65 13.74 -53.61 -16.09
CA ASP A 65 12.53 -53.88 -15.34
C ASP A 65 12.08 -52.60 -14.60
N ALA A 66 10.87 -52.13 -14.92
CA ALA A 66 10.24 -50.98 -14.29
C ALA A 66 9.38 -51.35 -13.05
N THR A 67 9.24 -52.65 -12.74
CA THR A 67 8.32 -53.15 -11.70
C THR A 67 8.71 -52.65 -10.31
N LEU A 68 9.98 -52.81 -9.93
CA LEU A 68 10.49 -52.30 -8.65
C LEU A 68 10.36 -50.79 -8.55
N TYR A 69 10.69 -50.05 -9.61
CA TYR A 69 10.55 -48.59 -9.66
C TYR A 69 9.12 -48.14 -9.36
N ARG A 70 8.12 -48.73 -10.02
CA ARG A 70 6.69 -48.43 -9.79
C ARG A 70 6.28 -48.72 -8.35
N GLN A 71 6.60 -49.90 -7.83
CA GLN A 71 6.29 -50.28 -6.44
C GLN A 71 6.91 -49.34 -5.40
N LEU A 72 8.12 -48.85 -5.65
CA LEU A 72 8.80 -47.89 -4.77
C LEU A 72 8.19 -46.49 -4.89
N VAL A 73 7.86 -46.01 -6.09
CA VAL A 73 7.15 -44.73 -6.30
C VAL A 73 5.79 -44.75 -5.59
N ASP A 74 4.98 -45.78 -5.78
CA ASP A 74 3.67 -45.94 -5.13
C ASP A 74 3.81 -45.94 -3.59
N SER A 75 4.86 -46.60 -3.07
CA SER A 75 5.15 -46.62 -1.62
C SER A 75 5.61 -45.25 -1.09
N LEU A 76 6.37 -44.48 -1.89
CA LEU A 76 6.82 -43.14 -1.52
C LEU A 76 5.68 -42.11 -1.60
N VAL A 77 4.72 -42.27 -2.52
CA VAL A 77 3.47 -41.48 -2.53
C VAL A 77 2.75 -41.64 -1.18
N TYR A 78 2.62 -42.86 -0.67
CA TYR A 78 2.02 -43.09 0.66
C TYR A 78 2.87 -42.54 1.81
N LEU A 79 4.20 -42.54 1.67
CA LEU A 79 5.11 -41.99 2.68
C LEU A 79 5.04 -40.45 2.78
N THR A 80 4.55 -39.74 1.73
CA THR A 80 4.39 -38.26 1.79
C THR A 80 3.48 -37.79 2.92
N ILE A 81 2.63 -38.67 3.49
CA ILE A 81 1.69 -38.39 4.59
C ILE A 81 2.40 -38.02 5.91
N THR A 82 3.64 -38.46 6.14
CA THR A 82 4.50 -37.91 7.20
C THR A 82 5.78 -37.25 6.68
N ARG A 83 5.90 -37.10 5.36
CA ARG A 83 7.10 -36.62 4.65
C ARG A 83 6.76 -35.53 3.63
N PRO A 84 6.41 -34.31 4.07
CA PRO A 84 6.16 -33.18 3.17
C PRO A 84 7.39 -32.83 2.31
N ASP A 85 8.60 -33.01 2.86
CA ASP A 85 9.88 -32.66 2.24
C ASP A 85 10.18 -33.45 0.95
N ILE A 86 9.61 -34.64 0.79
CA ILE A 86 9.81 -35.47 -0.41
C ILE A 86 8.72 -35.27 -1.46
N ALA A 87 7.63 -34.56 -1.15
CA ALA A 87 6.45 -34.46 -2.02
C ALA A 87 6.79 -33.94 -3.43
N TYR A 88 7.69 -32.97 -3.53
CA TYR A 88 8.21 -32.47 -4.82
C TYR A 88 8.95 -33.56 -5.62
N VAL A 89 9.85 -34.29 -4.98
CA VAL A 89 10.67 -35.32 -5.66
C VAL A 89 9.82 -36.51 -6.07
N VAL A 90 8.92 -36.97 -5.18
CA VAL A 90 7.95 -38.04 -5.45
C VAL A 90 7.05 -37.66 -6.63
N HIS A 91 6.58 -36.41 -6.70
CA HIS A 91 5.83 -35.91 -7.84
C HIS A 91 6.65 -35.87 -9.15
N ILE A 92 7.92 -35.48 -9.10
CA ILE A 92 8.81 -35.51 -10.27
C ILE A 92 8.97 -36.95 -10.78
N VAL A 93 9.33 -37.91 -9.90
CA VAL A 93 9.56 -39.31 -10.32
C VAL A 93 8.27 -40.01 -10.79
N SER A 94 7.10 -39.68 -10.24
CA SER A 94 5.83 -40.27 -10.68
C SER A 94 5.51 -40.00 -12.16
N GLN A 95 6.06 -38.93 -12.76
CA GLN A 95 5.86 -38.64 -14.18
C GLN A 95 6.52 -39.67 -15.12
N PHE A 96 7.50 -40.44 -14.64
CA PHE A 96 8.27 -41.40 -15.44
C PHE A 96 7.85 -42.87 -15.24
N MET A 97 6.73 -43.14 -14.56
CA MET A 97 6.25 -44.51 -14.29
C MET A 97 6.05 -45.38 -15.54
N SER A 98 5.77 -44.79 -16.71
CA SER A 98 5.61 -45.50 -17.98
C SER A 98 6.93 -46.09 -18.49
N ALA A 99 7.97 -45.26 -18.60
CA ALA A 99 9.29 -45.60 -19.12
C ALA A 99 10.40 -44.96 -18.25
N PRO A 100 10.69 -45.52 -17.07
CA PRO A 100 11.69 -44.97 -16.15
C PRO A 100 13.11 -45.29 -16.60
N HIS A 101 14.00 -44.31 -16.46
CA HIS A 101 15.42 -44.42 -16.80
C HIS A 101 16.31 -44.40 -15.53
N THR A 102 17.58 -44.76 -15.69
CA THR A 102 18.57 -44.82 -14.61
C THR A 102 18.70 -43.54 -13.76
N PRO A 103 18.65 -42.30 -14.29
CA PRO A 103 18.67 -41.09 -13.45
C PRO A 103 17.43 -40.93 -12.58
N HIS A 104 16.26 -41.38 -13.07
CA HIS A 104 15.01 -41.34 -12.31
C HIS A 104 15.06 -42.31 -11.12
N TYR A 105 15.72 -43.46 -11.27
CA TYR A 105 15.99 -44.39 -10.17
C TYR A 105 16.99 -43.81 -9.16
N SER A 106 18.03 -43.11 -9.61
CA SER A 106 19.01 -42.47 -8.71
C SER A 106 18.41 -41.36 -7.83
N ALA A 107 17.42 -40.62 -8.33
CA ALA A 107 16.69 -39.64 -7.53
C ALA A 107 15.83 -40.29 -6.42
N LEU A 108 15.26 -41.47 -6.70
CA LEU A 108 14.40 -42.24 -5.80
C LEU A 108 15.10 -42.65 -4.49
N VAL A 109 16.43 -42.79 -4.51
CA VAL A 109 17.25 -43.39 -3.44
C VAL A 109 17.68 -42.38 -2.36
N ARG A 110 17.38 -41.08 -2.50
CA ARG A 110 17.97 -39.99 -1.68
C ARG A 110 17.10 -39.44 -0.54
N THR A 111 15.88 -39.92 -0.37
CA THR A 111 14.88 -39.36 0.57
C THR A 111 15.09 -39.79 2.03
N LEU A 112 15.13 -38.85 3.00
CA LEU A 112 15.68 -39.16 4.35
C LEU A 112 14.85 -38.73 5.57
N PHE A 113 14.77 -39.64 6.55
CA PHE A 113 13.83 -39.67 7.68
C PHE A 113 13.65 -38.39 8.52
N HIS A 114 12.40 -37.95 8.65
CA HIS A 114 11.82 -37.24 9.80
C HIS A 114 10.32 -37.61 9.94
N GLY A 115 9.67 -37.18 11.01
CA GLY A 115 8.21 -37.30 11.23
C GLY A 115 7.61 -35.96 11.64
N LEU A 116 6.28 -35.90 11.81
CA LEU A 116 5.54 -34.66 12.08
C LEU A 116 5.29 -34.49 13.59
N HIS A 117 5.65 -33.34 14.15
CA HIS A 117 5.36 -32.98 15.54
C HIS A 117 4.23 -31.95 15.61
N TYR A 118 3.25 -32.23 16.48
CA TYR A 118 2.07 -31.41 16.74
C TYR A 118 2.13 -30.90 18.17
N SER A 119 2.62 -29.68 18.36
CA SER A 119 2.88 -29.10 19.68
C SER A 119 1.58 -28.81 20.45
N ALA A 120 1.48 -29.33 21.68
CA ALA A 120 0.36 -29.13 22.59
C ALA A 120 0.24 -27.68 23.12
N ARG A 121 1.15 -26.79 22.72
CA ARG A 121 1.14 -25.35 23.05
C ARG A 121 1.06 -24.44 21.83
N SER A 122 0.93 -24.99 20.62
CA SER A 122 0.86 -24.18 19.41
C SER A 122 -0.48 -23.43 19.32
N SER A 123 -0.49 -22.31 18.59
CA SER A 123 -1.72 -21.53 18.40
C SER A 123 -2.69 -22.25 17.45
N LEU A 124 -3.96 -21.85 17.46
CA LEU A 124 -4.95 -22.31 16.49
C LEU A 124 -5.05 -21.35 15.28
N GLN A 125 -3.96 -20.69 14.90
CA GLN A 125 -3.95 -19.79 13.75
C GLN A 125 -3.66 -20.56 12.46
N LEU A 126 -4.64 -20.67 11.56
CA LEU A 126 -4.43 -21.26 10.24
C LEU A 126 -3.59 -20.31 9.36
N ARG A 127 -2.39 -20.73 8.98
CA ARG A 127 -1.46 -20.04 8.08
C ARG A 127 -1.28 -20.87 6.80
N ALA A 128 -1.17 -20.22 5.65
CA ALA A 128 -1.02 -20.88 4.36
C ALA A 128 0.05 -20.19 3.52
N PHE A 129 0.87 -20.98 2.83
CA PHE A 129 1.84 -20.51 1.84
C PHE A 129 1.56 -21.19 0.50
N SER A 130 1.73 -20.45 -0.59
CA SER A 130 1.57 -20.90 -1.97
C SER A 130 2.80 -20.48 -2.77
N ASP A 131 3.27 -21.33 -3.67
CA ASP A 131 4.44 -21.07 -4.52
C ASP A 131 4.25 -21.72 -5.91
N VAL A 132 4.94 -21.22 -6.92
CA VAL A 132 4.89 -21.77 -8.27
C VAL A 132 6.23 -21.66 -9.01
N ASN A 133 6.74 -22.83 -9.43
CA ASN A 133 7.87 -22.90 -10.35
C ASN A 133 7.37 -22.62 -11.79
N TRP A 134 7.25 -21.34 -12.16
CA TRP A 134 6.73 -20.91 -13.46
C TRP A 134 7.52 -21.53 -14.61
N ALA A 135 6.82 -22.30 -15.44
CA ALA A 135 7.40 -23.05 -16.55
C ALA A 135 8.67 -23.83 -16.15
N GLY A 136 8.65 -24.48 -14.98
CA GLY A 136 9.78 -25.27 -14.48
C GLY A 136 10.10 -26.49 -15.36
N ASP A 137 9.10 -27.07 -16.01
CA ASP A 137 9.28 -28.25 -16.85
C ASP A 137 10.09 -27.96 -18.13
N PRO A 138 11.14 -28.76 -18.44
CA PRO A 138 11.96 -28.56 -19.64
C PRO A 138 11.30 -29.10 -20.94
N THR A 139 10.29 -29.96 -20.83
CA THR A 139 9.67 -30.71 -21.94
C THR A 139 8.40 -30.05 -22.44
N ASP A 140 7.46 -29.71 -21.54
CA ASP A 140 6.14 -29.13 -21.89
C ASP A 140 5.93 -27.70 -21.39
N ARG A 141 6.96 -27.11 -20.75
CA ARG A 141 6.97 -25.76 -20.19
C ARG A 141 5.85 -25.50 -19.15
N ARG A 142 5.22 -26.54 -18.58
CA ARG A 142 4.22 -26.36 -17.53
C ARG A 142 4.88 -26.00 -16.20
N SER A 143 4.12 -25.30 -15.37
CA SER A 143 4.54 -24.87 -14.04
C SER A 143 4.25 -25.96 -12.99
N THR A 144 4.96 -25.96 -11.86
CA THR A 144 4.62 -26.79 -10.70
C THR A 144 4.12 -25.90 -9.57
N THR A 145 2.86 -26.07 -9.18
CA THR A 145 2.25 -25.46 -7.98
C THR A 145 2.74 -26.20 -6.73
N GLY A 146 3.04 -25.47 -5.66
CA GLY A 146 3.20 -26.02 -4.31
C GLY A 146 2.39 -25.22 -3.28
N PHE A 147 1.97 -25.88 -2.20
CA PHE A 147 1.42 -25.19 -1.03
C PHE A 147 1.72 -25.93 0.28
N CYS A 148 1.64 -25.21 1.40
CA CYS A 148 1.67 -25.78 2.75
C CYS A 148 0.80 -24.98 3.74
N PHE A 149 0.10 -25.72 4.61
CA PHE A 149 -0.85 -25.23 5.60
C PHE A 149 -0.40 -25.59 7.00
N PHE A 150 -0.31 -24.60 7.88
CA PHE A 150 0.04 -24.78 9.29
C PHE A 150 -1.13 -24.36 10.17
N LEU A 151 -1.46 -25.18 11.17
CA LEU A 151 -2.31 -24.80 12.29
C LEU A 151 -1.39 -24.44 13.46
N GLY A 152 -1.28 -23.13 13.71
CA GLY A 152 -0.16 -22.58 14.46
C GLY A 152 1.13 -22.88 13.72
N ASP A 153 2.02 -23.61 14.38
CA ASP A 153 3.32 -24.05 13.89
C ASP A 153 3.30 -25.51 13.39
N SER A 154 2.15 -26.19 13.52
CA SER A 154 2.00 -27.60 13.16
C SER A 154 1.53 -27.73 11.71
N LEU A 155 2.30 -28.39 10.85
CA LEU A 155 1.93 -28.62 9.46
C LEU A 155 0.78 -29.63 9.34
N ILE A 156 -0.30 -29.26 8.64
CA ILE A 156 -1.55 -30.05 8.55
C ILE A 156 -1.98 -30.44 7.13
N SER A 157 -1.56 -29.71 6.09
CA SER A 157 -1.77 -30.08 4.68
C SER A 157 -0.66 -29.49 3.79
N TRP A 158 -0.31 -30.17 2.71
CA TRP A 158 0.75 -29.78 1.78
C TRP A 158 0.56 -30.42 0.42
N HIS A 159 1.06 -29.76 -0.62
CA HIS A 159 0.92 -30.23 -2.00
C HIS A 159 2.09 -29.80 -2.88
N SER A 160 2.38 -30.59 -3.90
CA SER A 160 3.30 -30.25 -4.99
C SER A 160 2.84 -30.97 -6.26
N LYS A 161 2.46 -30.22 -7.29
CA LYS A 161 1.82 -30.77 -8.50
C LYS A 161 2.00 -29.87 -9.72
N LYS A 162 2.41 -30.49 -10.83
CA LYS A 162 2.48 -29.90 -12.16
C LYS A 162 1.09 -29.50 -12.66
N GLN A 163 0.97 -28.25 -13.10
CA GLN A 163 -0.28 -27.67 -13.60
C GLN A 163 -0.75 -28.39 -14.88
N SER A 164 -2.07 -28.41 -15.10
CA SER A 164 -2.69 -29.13 -16.23
C SER A 164 -2.45 -28.48 -17.59
N LEU A 165 -2.13 -27.19 -17.62
CA LEU A 165 -1.90 -26.37 -18.80
C LEU A 165 -0.60 -25.57 -18.65
N THR A 166 -0.05 -25.15 -19.79
CA THR A 166 1.10 -24.24 -19.85
C THR A 166 0.60 -22.80 -19.67
N ALA A 167 1.09 -22.09 -18.66
CA ALA A 167 0.72 -20.70 -18.38
C ALA A 167 1.53 -19.73 -19.27
N HIS A 168 0.88 -18.69 -19.79
CA HIS A 168 1.48 -17.70 -20.68
C HIS A 168 2.32 -16.64 -19.94
N SER A 169 2.15 -16.51 -18.63
CA SER A 169 2.96 -15.63 -17.77
C SER A 169 3.18 -16.26 -16.38
N SER A 170 4.13 -15.71 -15.61
CA SER A 170 4.31 -16.06 -14.19
C SER A 170 3.05 -15.72 -13.37
N THR A 171 2.48 -14.54 -13.57
CA THR A 171 1.25 -14.08 -12.92
C THR A 171 0.07 -15.04 -13.15
N GLU A 172 -0.08 -15.60 -14.36
CA GLU A 172 -1.11 -16.60 -14.63
C GLU A 172 -0.83 -17.92 -13.88
N ALA A 173 0.43 -18.33 -13.79
CA ALA A 173 0.83 -19.51 -13.01
C ALA A 173 0.62 -19.32 -11.51
N GLU A 174 0.84 -18.10 -10.99
CA GLU A 174 0.60 -17.71 -9.60
C GLU A 174 -0.91 -17.69 -9.29
N TYR A 175 -1.74 -17.09 -10.15
CA TYR A 175 -3.21 -17.16 -9.98
C TYR A 175 -3.73 -18.60 -9.97
N ARG A 176 -3.16 -19.49 -10.79
CA ARG A 176 -3.49 -20.93 -10.77
C ARG A 176 -3.06 -21.60 -9.46
N ALA A 177 -1.88 -21.30 -8.93
CA ALA A 177 -1.40 -21.82 -7.65
C ALA A 177 -2.24 -21.31 -6.46
N LEU A 178 -2.60 -20.02 -6.47
CA LEU A 178 -3.49 -19.41 -5.49
C LEU A 178 -4.91 -20.01 -5.54
N ALA A 179 -5.42 -20.37 -6.73
CA ALA A 179 -6.72 -21.02 -6.87
C ALA A 179 -6.72 -22.43 -6.23
N ASP A 180 -5.75 -23.29 -6.58
CA ASP A 180 -5.57 -24.62 -5.96
C ASP A 180 -5.43 -24.51 -4.43
N THR A 181 -4.66 -23.52 -3.96
CA THR A 181 -4.46 -23.27 -2.52
C THR A 181 -5.74 -22.76 -1.85
N THR A 182 -6.51 -21.90 -2.51
CA THR A 182 -7.78 -21.37 -1.97
C THR A 182 -8.82 -22.48 -1.83
N GLN A 183 -8.85 -23.45 -2.74
CA GLN A 183 -9.73 -24.62 -2.63
C GLN A 183 -9.42 -25.44 -1.36
N GLU A 184 -8.14 -25.73 -1.09
CA GLU A 184 -7.73 -26.43 0.13
C GLU A 184 -8.01 -25.61 1.40
N LEU A 185 -7.74 -24.29 1.36
CA LEU A 185 -8.06 -23.37 2.47
C LEU A 185 -9.55 -23.39 2.83
N LEU A 186 -10.44 -23.44 1.84
CA LEU A 186 -11.89 -23.54 2.07
C LEU A 186 -12.29 -24.90 2.67
N CYS A 187 -11.69 -26.00 2.21
CA CYS A 187 -11.88 -27.34 2.76
C CYS A 187 -11.47 -27.40 4.25
N LEU A 188 -10.24 -26.97 4.56
CA LEU A 188 -9.71 -26.92 5.92
C LEU A 188 -10.52 -25.98 6.82
N ARG A 189 -10.99 -24.84 6.28
CA ARG A 189 -11.86 -23.91 7.00
C ARG A 189 -13.19 -24.55 7.40
N TRP A 190 -13.85 -25.28 6.50
CA TRP A 190 -15.10 -25.98 6.82
C TRP A 190 -14.86 -27.06 7.88
N LEU A 191 -13.84 -27.89 7.70
CA LEU A 191 -13.45 -28.92 8.66
C LEU A 191 -13.15 -28.34 10.07
N LEU A 192 -12.45 -27.21 10.16
CA LEU A 192 -12.14 -26.56 11.44
C LEU A 192 -13.34 -25.85 12.07
N ALA A 193 -14.33 -25.42 11.28
CA ALA A 193 -15.59 -24.87 11.78
C ALA A 193 -16.49 -25.97 12.36
N ASP A 194 -16.58 -27.13 11.69
CA ASP A 194 -17.36 -28.28 12.14
C ASP A 194 -16.82 -28.92 13.43
N ILE A 195 -15.56 -28.64 13.82
CA ILE A 195 -14.89 -29.12 15.04
C ILE A 195 -15.11 -28.15 16.24
N GLU A 196 -16.19 -27.35 16.20
CA GLU A 196 -16.73 -26.52 17.31
C GLU A 196 -15.74 -25.56 18.02
N ARG A 197 -14.65 -25.14 17.38
CA ARG A 197 -13.63 -24.25 18.00
C ARG A 197 -13.22 -23.00 17.23
N PHE A 198 -13.92 -22.66 16.14
CA PHE A 198 -13.67 -21.44 15.36
C PHE A 198 -14.95 -20.64 15.12
N VAL A 199 -14.90 -19.33 15.37
CA VAL A 199 -16.05 -18.41 15.13
C VAL A 199 -16.03 -17.88 13.69
N THR A 200 -14.89 -17.37 13.21
CA THR A 200 -14.71 -16.95 11.81
C THR A 200 -13.23 -16.86 11.43
N VAL A 201 -12.94 -16.98 10.13
CA VAL A 201 -11.67 -16.62 9.47
C VAL A 201 -12.02 -15.75 8.26
N ARG A 202 -11.16 -14.80 7.87
CA ARG A 202 -11.34 -13.93 6.69
C ARG A 202 -10.00 -13.67 5.96
N PRO A 203 -10.01 -13.38 4.64
CA PRO A 203 -8.80 -13.03 3.91
C PRO A 203 -8.33 -11.61 4.28
N GLN A 204 -7.05 -11.46 4.58
CA GLN A 204 -6.42 -10.18 4.94
C GLN A 204 -6.24 -9.28 3.71
N ARG A 205 -6.66 -8.00 3.80
CA ARG A 205 -6.47 -6.97 2.74
C ARG A 205 -5.34 -5.96 3.07
N ILE A 206 -4.97 -5.14 2.08
CA ILE A 206 -3.82 -4.19 2.06
C ILE A 206 -4.23 -2.83 1.43
N LEU A 207 -3.79 -1.67 1.98
CA LEU A 207 -4.36 -0.32 1.73
C LEU A 207 -3.33 0.84 1.43
N PRO A 208 -3.66 1.96 0.70
CA PRO A 208 -2.73 3.03 0.18
C PRO A 208 -2.82 4.51 0.75
N LEU A 209 -2.04 5.50 0.21
CA LEU A 209 -1.47 6.74 0.90
C LEU A 209 -1.18 8.06 0.02
N HIS A 210 -1.12 9.33 0.56
CA HIS A 210 -1.11 10.73 -0.09
C HIS A 210 -0.40 11.96 0.69
N THR A 211 -0.45 13.33 0.40
CA THR A 211 -0.10 14.51 1.37
C THR A 211 -0.27 16.10 1.22
N THR A 212 -0.95 16.84 2.19
CA THR A 212 -1.08 18.28 2.84
C THR A 212 -1.18 19.73 2.21
N ARG A 213 -2.09 20.69 2.59
CA ARG A 213 -1.85 22.20 2.86
C ARG A 213 -3.17 22.96 2.98
N THR A 214 -3.33 23.81 4.00
CA THR A 214 -4.65 24.40 4.30
C THR A 214 -4.79 25.66 5.15
N PRO A 215 -4.00 25.97 6.21
CA PRO A 215 -4.59 26.64 7.37
C PRO A 215 -5.19 28.02 7.03
N SER A 216 -4.43 28.85 6.32
CA SER A 216 -4.89 30.16 5.86
C SER A 216 -6.01 30.10 4.82
N PHE A 217 -6.10 29.04 4.01
CA PHE A 217 -7.16 28.83 3.02
C PHE A 217 -8.48 28.43 3.70
N LEU A 218 -8.41 27.69 4.80
CA LEU A 218 -9.55 27.34 5.67
C LEU A 218 -9.83 28.42 6.75
N GLY A 219 -9.38 29.67 6.54
CA GLY A 219 -9.63 30.80 7.43
C GLY A 219 -8.98 30.72 8.83
N LEU A 220 -8.07 29.77 9.06
CA LEU A 220 -7.36 29.62 10.34
C LEU A 220 -6.19 30.61 10.41
N HIS A 221 -6.43 31.74 11.09
CA HIS A 221 -5.46 32.82 11.25
C HIS A 221 -4.95 32.93 12.69
N LYS A 222 -3.65 33.12 12.85
CA LYS A 222 -2.96 33.16 14.16
C LYS A 222 -3.56 34.27 15.04
N ASN A 223 -3.91 33.92 16.28
CA ASN A 223 -4.59 34.75 17.28
C ASN A 223 -6.00 35.26 16.90
N LEU A 224 -6.66 34.64 15.91
CA LEU A 224 -8.01 35.01 15.46
C LEU A 224 -8.92 33.78 15.31
N GLY A 225 -10.19 34.02 14.99
CA GLY A 225 -11.14 33.01 14.55
C GLY A 225 -11.32 31.81 15.48
N VAL A 226 -11.42 30.61 14.89
CA VAL A 226 -11.61 29.35 15.62
C VAL A 226 -10.39 29.01 16.47
N TRP A 227 -9.16 29.27 16.00
CA TRP A 227 -7.93 28.99 16.75
C TRP A 227 -7.88 29.67 18.12
N LEU A 228 -8.26 30.95 18.21
CA LEU A 228 -8.33 31.64 19.50
C LEU A 228 -9.42 31.05 20.41
N ARG A 229 -10.61 30.77 19.87
CA ARG A 229 -11.76 30.25 20.65
C ARG A 229 -11.57 28.82 21.15
N SER A 230 -10.85 27.99 20.39
CA SER A 230 -10.54 26.58 20.68
C SER A 230 -9.20 26.38 21.39
N ASN A 231 -8.50 27.44 21.79
CA ASN A 231 -7.14 27.38 22.32
C ASN A 231 -6.17 26.54 21.45
N TYR A 232 -6.31 26.58 20.12
CA TYR A 232 -5.52 25.79 19.16
C TYR A 232 -5.60 24.25 19.37
N GLY A 233 -6.67 23.73 19.99
CA GLY A 233 -6.87 22.30 20.26
C GLY A 233 -6.28 21.79 21.59
N LYS A 234 -5.93 22.71 22.49
CA LYS A 234 -5.18 22.43 23.74
C LYS A 234 -5.83 21.35 24.62
N GLY A 235 -5.14 20.23 24.79
CA GLY A 235 -5.55 19.13 25.69
C GLY A 235 -6.40 18.03 25.02
N VAL A 236 -6.74 18.19 23.75
CA VAL A 236 -7.32 17.14 22.91
C VAL A 236 -6.22 16.21 22.41
N ILE A 237 -6.52 14.91 22.29
CA ILE A 237 -5.59 13.87 21.82
C ILE A 237 -6.06 13.38 20.45
N VAL A 238 -5.19 13.50 19.44
CA VAL A 238 -5.42 13.00 18.08
C VAL A 238 -4.54 11.76 17.85
N GLY A 239 -5.17 10.62 17.61
CA GLY A 239 -4.52 9.35 17.28
C GLY A 239 -4.48 9.15 15.76
N LEU A 240 -3.30 8.80 15.22
CA LEU A 240 -3.11 8.52 13.80
C LEU A 240 -2.71 7.06 13.58
N LEU A 241 -3.37 6.40 12.62
CA LEU A 241 -3.07 5.04 12.16
C LEU A 241 -2.45 5.14 10.76
N ASP A 242 -1.13 4.91 10.68
CA ASP A 242 -0.31 5.30 9.53
C ASP A 242 1.03 4.52 9.45
N THR A 243 2.00 5.00 8.65
CA THR A 243 3.35 4.42 8.46
C THR A 243 4.35 4.66 9.60
N GLY A 244 3.96 5.38 10.66
CA GLY A 244 4.82 5.75 11.78
C GLY A 244 5.01 7.27 11.92
N ILE A 245 5.98 7.70 12.73
CA ILE A 245 6.29 9.12 12.94
C ILE A 245 7.80 9.39 12.92
N THR A 246 8.22 10.55 12.41
CA THR A 246 9.58 11.10 12.60
C THR A 246 9.60 11.96 13.89
N PRO A 247 10.04 11.45 15.04
CA PRO A 247 9.76 12.10 16.33
C PRO A 247 10.52 13.43 16.52
N ASN A 248 11.72 13.51 15.95
CA ASN A 248 12.64 14.62 16.13
C ASN A 248 12.37 15.80 15.17
N HIS A 249 11.37 15.70 14.28
CA HIS A 249 11.07 16.80 13.36
C HIS A 249 10.44 17.99 14.10
N PRO A 250 10.83 19.25 13.82
CA PRO A 250 10.32 20.42 14.56
C PRO A 250 8.81 20.58 14.63
N SER A 251 8.04 20.02 13.68
CA SER A 251 6.57 19.97 13.75
C SER A 251 6.02 19.19 14.96
N PHE A 252 6.86 18.38 15.63
CA PHE A 252 6.53 17.64 16.85
C PHE A 252 7.31 18.14 18.08
N SER A 253 7.83 19.37 18.01
CA SER A 253 8.33 20.10 19.18
C SER A 253 7.24 20.30 20.23
N ASP A 254 7.58 20.10 21.50
CA ASP A 254 6.69 20.32 22.64
C ASP A 254 6.72 21.74 23.22
N GLU A 255 7.36 22.68 22.50
CA GLU A 255 7.34 24.09 22.85
C GLU A 255 5.89 24.60 22.94
N ARG A 256 5.56 25.24 24.08
CA ARG A 256 4.23 25.79 24.43
C ARG A 256 3.11 24.75 24.57
N MET A 257 3.40 23.45 24.49
CA MET A 257 2.39 22.41 24.71
C MET A 257 1.87 22.40 26.16
N PRO A 258 0.57 22.10 26.37
CA PRO A 258 0.04 21.78 27.70
C PRO A 258 0.74 20.56 28.34
N PRO A 259 0.59 20.37 29.66
CA PRO A 259 0.91 19.09 30.29
C PRO A 259 0.04 17.95 29.73
N LEU A 260 0.49 16.71 29.90
CA LEU A 260 -0.23 15.50 29.50
C LEU A 260 -1.65 15.46 30.10
N PRO A 261 -2.71 15.15 29.32
CA PRO A 261 -4.07 15.04 29.84
C PRO A 261 -4.17 13.85 30.80
N THR A 262 -4.83 14.04 31.96
CA THR A 262 -4.94 13.00 33.01
C THR A 262 -5.72 11.74 32.59
N LYS A 263 -6.46 11.79 31.48
CA LYS A 263 -7.16 10.65 30.87
C LYS A 263 -6.24 9.74 30.04
N TRP A 264 -5.05 10.21 29.65
CA TRP A 264 -4.14 9.51 28.77
C TRP A 264 -3.51 8.31 29.49
N LYS A 265 -3.59 7.12 28.87
CA LYS A 265 -3.01 5.86 29.39
C LYS A 265 -2.02 5.21 28.43
N GLY A 266 -1.84 5.80 27.24
CA GLY A 266 -1.04 5.19 26.19
C GLY A 266 0.47 5.23 26.42
N LYS A 267 1.18 4.47 25.58
CA LYS A 267 2.59 4.14 25.78
C LYS A 267 3.47 4.75 24.69
N CYS A 268 4.75 4.90 25.04
CA CYS A 268 5.82 5.17 24.10
C CYS A 268 6.67 3.91 23.98
N GLU A 269 6.64 3.27 22.81
CA GLU A 269 7.47 2.11 22.45
C GLU A 269 8.79 2.55 21.78
N LEU A 270 8.88 3.84 21.41
CA LEU A 270 10.17 4.52 21.25
C LEU A 270 10.86 4.65 22.62
N ASN A 271 12.17 4.93 22.62
CA ASN A 271 12.93 5.23 23.83
C ASN A 271 12.20 6.28 24.69
N ARG A 272 12.21 6.11 26.03
CA ARG A 272 11.42 6.94 26.98
C ARG A 272 11.70 8.45 26.93
N THR A 273 12.78 8.87 26.27
CA THR A 273 13.18 10.27 26.07
C THR A 273 12.70 10.86 24.72
N THR A 274 12.13 10.04 23.83
CA THR A 274 11.75 10.42 22.47
C THR A 274 10.30 10.90 22.35
N CYS A 275 9.38 10.35 23.16
CA CYS A 275 8.07 10.99 23.35
C CYS A 275 8.19 12.21 24.28
N ASN A 276 7.39 13.24 24.01
CA ASN A 276 7.41 14.53 24.69
C ASN A 276 5.95 14.99 24.96
N LYS A 277 5.70 16.27 25.30
CA LYS A 277 4.29 16.72 25.50
C LYS A 277 3.50 16.88 24.19
N LYS A 278 4.16 16.77 23.02
CA LYS A 278 3.55 16.84 21.70
C LYS A 278 3.21 15.45 21.15
N LEU A 279 4.22 14.63 20.90
CA LEU A 279 4.09 13.20 20.61
C LEU A 279 4.04 12.47 21.96
N ILE A 280 2.83 12.19 22.44
CA ILE A 280 2.57 11.64 23.78
C ILE A 280 2.50 10.10 23.81
N GLY A 281 2.35 9.50 22.63
CA GLY A 281 2.33 8.06 22.41
C GLY A 281 2.86 7.70 21.03
N ALA A 282 3.56 6.58 20.94
CA ALA A 282 4.08 6.05 19.69
C ALA A 282 4.18 4.52 19.85
N ARG A 283 3.42 3.77 19.03
CA ARG A 283 3.30 2.31 19.13
C ARG A 283 3.30 1.63 17.76
N SER A 284 3.81 0.41 17.66
CA SER A 284 3.84 -0.39 16.42
C SER A 284 2.99 -1.65 16.56
N PHE A 285 2.26 -2.00 15.50
CA PHE A 285 1.37 -3.18 15.44
C PHE A 285 1.82 -4.20 14.39
N LEU A 286 2.84 -3.86 13.61
CA LEU A 286 3.44 -4.76 12.62
C LEU A 286 4.08 -5.96 13.31
N ASN A 287 3.86 -7.17 12.78
CA ASN A 287 4.28 -8.45 13.35
C ASN A 287 5.81 -8.73 13.27
N SER A 288 6.64 -7.79 13.71
CA SER A 288 8.08 -7.94 13.92
C SER A 288 8.48 -7.35 15.29
N GLU A 289 9.16 -8.15 16.11
CA GLU A 289 9.64 -7.77 17.46
C GLU A 289 10.62 -6.58 17.46
N THR A 290 11.13 -6.18 16.28
CA THR A 290 12.04 -5.04 16.11
C THR A 290 11.40 -3.82 15.46
N SER A 291 10.09 -3.86 15.15
CA SER A 291 9.41 -2.74 14.46
C SER A 291 9.18 -1.54 15.41
N LEU A 292 10.08 -0.56 15.35
CA LEU A 292 9.84 0.74 15.98
C LEU A 292 8.80 1.54 15.17
N PRO A 293 7.96 2.38 15.81
CA PRO A 293 6.98 3.25 15.14
C PRO A 293 7.63 4.49 14.47
N ILE A 294 8.85 4.35 13.96
CA ILE A 294 9.53 5.32 13.09
C ILE A 294 8.88 5.31 11.72
N ASP A 295 8.89 6.44 11.02
CA ASP A 295 8.35 6.56 9.66
C ASP A 295 9.43 6.47 8.59
N ASP A 296 9.49 5.33 7.92
CA ASP A 296 10.47 5.05 6.87
C ASP A 296 9.97 5.53 5.48
N PHE A 297 8.65 5.69 5.33
CA PHE A 297 7.97 6.06 4.08
C PHE A 297 7.77 7.58 3.96
N GLY A 298 7.52 8.23 5.10
CA GLY A 298 7.28 9.65 5.24
C GLY A 298 5.81 10.05 5.36
N HIS A 299 4.89 9.16 5.02
CA HIS A 299 3.48 9.47 4.97
C HIS A 299 2.88 9.80 6.36
N GLY A 300 3.19 9.02 7.40
CA GLY A 300 2.68 9.21 8.76
C GLY A 300 3.22 10.45 9.48
N THR A 301 4.46 10.83 9.20
CA THR A 301 5.05 12.13 9.55
C THR A 301 4.29 13.26 8.89
N HIS A 302 3.92 13.01 7.64
CA HIS A 302 3.37 14.02 6.77
C HIS A 302 1.85 14.20 7.04
N THR A 303 1.07 13.17 7.41
CA THR A 303 -0.28 13.28 8.04
C THR A 303 -0.25 13.95 9.41
N ALA A 304 0.67 13.53 10.29
CA ALA A 304 0.70 14.01 11.66
C ALA A 304 0.95 15.52 11.73
N SER A 305 1.87 16.01 10.88
CA SER A 305 2.10 17.45 10.73
C SER A 305 0.90 18.18 10.10
N THR A 306 0.08 17.53 9.26
CA THR A 306 -1.19 18.09 8.73
C THR A 306 -2.22 18.36 9.84
N ALA A 307 -2.47 17.35 10.67
CA ALA A 307 -3.56 17.41 11.64
C ALA A 307 -3.18 18.33 12.80
N VAL A 308 -1.97 18.14 13.34
CA VAL A 308 -1.56 18.72 14.62
C VAL A 308 -0.14 19.31 14.62
N GLY A 309 0.53 19.48 13.47
CA GLY A 309 1.88 20.05 13.44
C GLY A 309 2.01 21.39 14.19
N ASN A 310 3.01 21.51 15.06
CA ASN A 310 3.39 22.78 15.69
C ASN A 310 3.93 23.76 14.64
N PHE A 311 4.02 25.04 14.97
CA PHE A 311 4.48 26.08 14.05
C PHE A 311 5.97 25.91 13.70
N VAL A 312 6.31 25.79 12.42
CA VAL A 312 7.70 25.73 11.92
C VAL A 312 7.91 26.82 10.87
N GLU A 313 8.75 27.79 11.18
CA GLU A 313 9.07 28.94 10.30
C GLU A 313 10.12 28.56 9.24
N GLY A 314 10.07 29.20 8.07
CA GLY A 314 10.97 28.90 6.94
C GLY A 314 10.65 27.61 6.19
N ALA A 315 9.47 27.02 6.43
CA ALA A 315 9.02 25.79 5.77
C ALA A 315 8.81 26.03 4.27
N ASN A 316 9.55 25.28 3.45
CA ASN A 316 9.55 25.35 1.99
C ASN A 316 10.02 24.02 1.41
N LEU A 317 9.90 23.84 0.09
CA LEU A 317 10.52 22.75 -0.67
C LEU A 317 11.07 23.31 -1.98
N PHE A 318 12.39 23.22 -2.20
CA PHE A 318 13.08 23.90 -3.31
C PHE A 318 12.75 25.41 -3.40
N GLY A 319 12.55 26.07 -2.25
CA GLY A 319 12.10 27.47 -2.17
C GLY A 319 10.61 27.68 -2.44
N GLN A 320 9.90 26.70 -3.00
CA GLN A 320 8.46 26.78 -3.25
C GLN A 320 7.69 26.73 -1.93
N ALA A 321 6.51 27.37 -1.94
CA ALA A 321 5.57 27.41 -0.83
C ALA A 321 6.12 27.97 0.50
N ASN A 322 7.21 28.74 0.45
CA ASN A 322 7.90 29.29 1.62
C ASN A 322 6.96 30.05 2.58
N GLY A 323 7.00 29.69 3.87
CA GLY A 323 6.20 30.33 4.91
C GLY A 323 6.36 29.69 6.29
N THR A 324 5.28 29.63 7.05
CA THR A 324 5.22 28.88 8.32
C THR A 324 4.33 27.65 8.12
N ALA A 325 4.89 26.45 8.28
CA ALA A 325 4.11 25.22 8.34
C ALA A 325 3.42 25.09 9.70
N SER A 326 2.20 24.55 9.70
CA SER A 326 1.38 24.36 10.89
C SER A 326 0.22 23.40 10.55
N GLY A 327 -0.14 22.53 11.49
CA GLY A 327 -1.35 21.70 11.36
C GLY A 327 -2.61 22.46 11.80
N MET A 328 -3.79 21.84 11.66
CA MET A 328 -5.03 22.54 12.01
C MET A 328 -5.23 22.69 13.52
N ALA A 329 -4.66 21.81 14.35
CA ALA A 329 -4.67 21.94 15.82
C ALA A 329 -3.23 21.92 16.41
N PRO A 330 -2.48 23.04 16.33
CA PRO A 330 -1.07 23.10 16.75
C PRO A 330 -0.79 22.78 18.22
N LEU A 331 -1.77 22.91 19.12
CA LEU A 331 -1.64 22.61 20.55
C LEU A 331 -2.40 21.36 21.02
N ALA A 332 -2.98 20.58 20.09
CA ALA A 332 -3.44 19.22 20.38
C ALA A 332 -2.28 18.24 20.50
N HIS A 333 -2.46 17.16 21.27
CA HIS A 333 -1.47 16.09 21.41
C HIS A 333 -1.59 15.07 20.27
N LEU A 334 -0.48 14.41 19.97
CA LEU A 334 -0.34 13.38 18.94
C LEU A 334 -0.07 12.03 19.60
N ALA A 335 -0.82 11.00 19.20
CA ALA A 335 -0.48 9.60 19.41
C ALA A 335 -0.33 8.92 18.03
N MET A 336 0.79 8.23 17.79
CA MET A 336 1.04 7.50 16.53
C MET A 336 0.93 5.99 16.74
N TYR A 337 0.24 5.33 15.82
CA TYR A 337 0.09 3.88 15.78
C TYR A 337 0.52 3.39 14.39
N LYS A 338 1.72 2.80 14.28
CA LYS A 338 2.26 2.26 13.02
C LYS A 338 1.54 0.95 12.69
N VAL A 339 0.72 0.99 11.65
CA VAL A 339 -0.09 -0.15 11.14
C VAL A 339 0.21 -0.45 9.67
N CYS A 340 1.14 0.27 9.05
CA CYS A 340 1.55 0.15 7.66
C CYS A 340 3.07 -0.07 7.54
N GLY A 341 3.48 -1.00 6.68
CA GLY A 341 4.88 -1.23 6.29
C GLY A 341 5.02 -1.38 4.76
N ASP A 342 6.09 -2.02 4.29
CA ASP A 342 6.41 -2.16 2.85
C ASP A 342 5.29 -2.85 2.04
N TYR A 343 4.61 -3.79 2.67
CA TYR A 343 3.48 -4.53 2.12
C TYR A 343 2.13 -3.87 2.45
N GLY A 344 2.14 -2.54 2.68
CA GLY A 344 0.99 -1.74 3.11
C GLY A 344 0.49 -2.10 4.51
N CYS A 345 -0.82 -1.98 4.73
CA CYS A 345 -1.43 -1.99 6.06
C CYS A 345 -2.40 -3.17 6.24
N ALA A 346 -2.22 -3.95 7.31
CA ALA A 346 -3.03 -5.13 7.58
C ALA A 346 -4.30 -4.82 8.39
N GLU A 347 -5.44 -5.40 8.00
CA GLU A 347 -6.73 -5.23 8.70
C GLU A 347 -6.70 -5.65 10.18
N THR A 348 -5.88 -6.65 10.54
CA THR A 348 -5.64 -7.09 11.93
C THR A 348 -4.97 -6.01 12.77
N ASP A 349 -3.95 -5.38 12.19
CA ASP A 349 -3.06 -4.45 12.86
C ASP A 349 -3.78 -3.09 13.01
N ILE A 350 -4.59 -2.73 12.00
CA ILE A 350 -5.58 -1.64 12.06
C ILE A 350 -6.57 -1.87 13.20
N LEU A 351 -7.24 -3.01 13.28
CA LEU A 351 -8.23 -3.28 14.34
C LEU A 351 -7.60 -3.24 15.75
N ALA A 352 -6.45 -3.88 15.95
CA ALA A 352 -5.75 -3.87 17.23
C ALA A 352 -5.30 -2.45 17.66
N ALA A 353 -4.94 -1.60 16.69
CA ALA A 353 -4.66 -0.18 16.94
C ALA A 353 -5.94 0.63 17.22
N MET A 354 -7.07 0.34 16.55
CA MET A 354 -8.36 1.01 16.81
C MET A 354 -8.92 0.70 18.21
N ASP A 355 -8.81 -0.55 18.67
CA ASP A 355 -9.15 -0.92 20.06
C ASP A 355 -8.20 -0.23 21.05
N THR A 356 -6.89 -0.21 20.76
CA THR A 356 -5.90 0.50 21.58
C THR A 356 -6.22 2.00 21.71
N VAL A 357 -6.54 2.68 20.61
CA VAL A 357 -6.90 4.11 20.56
C VAL A 357 -8.02 4.44 21.56
N VAL A 358 -9.01 3.55 21.67
CA VAL A 358 -10.13 3.65 22.61
C VAL A 358 -9.68 3.43 24.06
N GLU A 359 -8.85 2.42 24.34
CA GLU A 359 -8.37 2.13 25.70
C GLU A 359 -7.47 3.26 26.26
N GLU A 360 -6.60 3.79 25.40
CA GLU A 360 -5.57 4.78 25.75
C GLU A 360 -6.14 6.21 25.95
N GLY A 361 -7.37 6.48 25.51
CA GLY A 361 -8.12 7.71 25.79
C GLY A 361 -7.98 8.82 24.75
N VAL A 362 -7.82 8.44 23.48
CA VAL A 362 -7.81 9.36 22.32
C VAL A 362 -9.19 10.00 22.11
N ASP A 363 -9.24 11.26 21.65
CA ASP A 363 -10.51 11.94 21.31
C ASP A 363 -10.86 11.83 19.82
N ILE A 364 -9.85 11.95 18.96
CA ILE A 364 -9.99 12.00 17.51
C ILE A 364 -9.10 10.92 16.88
N LEU A 365 -9.70 9.95 16.22
CA LEU A 365 -9.03 8.97 15.38
C LEU A 365 -8.97 9.46 13.93
N SER A 366 -7.75 9.48 13.39
CA SER A 366 -7.42 10.05 12.10
C SER A 366 -6.73 8.99 11.23
N LEU A 367 -7.49 8.29 10.38
CA LEU A 367 -7.02 7.11 9.64
C LEU A 367 -6.89 7.35 8.12
N SER A 368 -5.70 7.07 7.58
CA SER A 368 -5.31 7.41 6.21
C SER A 368 -5.81 6.47 5.11
N LEU A 369 -6.38 5.34 5.52
CA LEU A 369 -6.38 4.08 4.79
C LEU A 369 -7.79 3.75 4.29
N GLY A 370 -7.91 2.94 3.24
CA GLY A 370 -9.22 2.49 2.75
C GLY A 370 -9.08 1.31 1.79
N GLY A 371 -9.99 0.34 1.92
CA GLY A 371 -10.15 -0.76 0.98
C GLY A 371 -11.15 -0.45 -0.14
N PRO A 372 -11.37 -1.38 -1.08
CA PRO A 372 -12.51 -1.32 -2.00
C PRO A 372 -13.84 -1.30 -1.21
N PRO A 373 -14.90 -0.66 -1.71
CA PRO A 373 -16.20 -0.63 -1.03
C PRO A 373 -16.78 -2.05 -0.85
N GLY A 374 -17.54 -2.23 0.24
CA GLY A 374 -18.09 -3.51 0.65
C GLY A 374 -18.83 -3.40 1.99
N SER A 375 -19.53 -4.46 2.36
CA SER A 375 -20.50 -4.41 3.47
C SER A 375 -19.86 -4.12 4.84
N PHE A 376 -20.53 -3.31 5.66
CA PHE A 376 -19.96 -2.78 6.92
C PHE A 376 -19.58 -3.81 7.98
N TYR A 377 -20.09 -5.05 7.87
CA TYR A 377 -19.71 -6.16 8.74
C TYR A 377 -18.47 -6.92 8.24
N ASP A 378 -17.98 -6.62 7.03
CA ASP A 378 -16.77 -7.18 6.40
C ASP A 378 -15.65 -6.15 6.20
N ASP A 379 -15.95 -4.84 6.34
CA ASP A 379 -14.97 -3.75 6.43
C ASP A 379 -14.44 -3.62 7.88
N ALA A 380 -13.14 -3.88 8.06
CA ALA A 380 -12.45 -3.77 9.35
C ALA A 380 -12.41 -2.33 9.90
N ILE A 381 -12.27 -1.32 9.03
CA ILE A 381 -12.26 0.09 9.41
C ILE A 381 -13.67 0.50 9.83
N ALA A 382 -14.72 0.08 9.11
CA ALA A 382 -16.11 0.34 9.49
C ALA A 382 -16.43 -0.24 10.87
N LEU A 383 -16.05 -1.50 11.14
CA LEU A 383 -16.22 -2.16 12.43
C LEU A 383 -15.48 -1.45 13.57
N GLY A 384 -14.18 -1.17 13.41
CA GLY A 384 -13.38 -0.48 14.43
C GLY A 384 -13.88 0.94 14.68
N ALA A 385 -14.29 1.66 13.64
CA ALA A 385 -14.84 3.01 13.76
C ALA A 385 -16.18 3.03 14.49
N PHE A 386 -17.01 1.99 14.34
CA PHE A 386 -18.26 1.84 15.09
C PHE A 386 -18.00 1.58 16.58
N GLY A 387 -16.96 0.81 16.90
CA GLY A 387 -16.47 0.61 18.27
C GLY A 387 -15.97 1.92 18.90
N ALA A 388 -15.15 2.68 18.16
CA ALA A 388 -14.59 3.96 18.58
C ALA A 388 -15.68 5.03 18.83
N ILE A 389 -16.64 5.18 17.93
CA ILE A 389 -17.72 6.17 18.05
C ILE A 389 -18.70 5.82 19.18
N LYS A 390 -18.90 4.53 19.50
CA LYS A 390 -19.60 4.08 20.71
C LYS A 390 -18.87 4.41 22.03
N LYS A 391 -17.68 4.99 21.95
CA LYS A 391 -16.85 5.44 23.08
C LYS A 391 -16.50 6.94 22.96
N ASP A 392 -17.31 7.69 22.21
CA ASP A 392 -17.20 9.12 21.94
C ASP A 392 -15.90 9.58 21.24
N VAL A 393 -15.15 8.64 20.64
CA VAL A 393 -14.01 8.95 19.77
C VAL A 393 -14.51 9.33 18.38
N PHE A 394 -14.12 10.50 17.88
CA PHE A 394 -14.43 10.92 16.50
C PHE A 394 -13.58 10.14 15.49
N VAL A 395 -14.13 9.77 14.33
CA VAL A 395 -13.36 9.04 13.29
C VAL A 395 -13.45 9.78 11.95
N SER A 396 -12.29 10.15 11.42
CA SER A 396 -12.14 10.76 10.09
C SER A 396 -11.27 9.88 9.21
N CYS A 397 -11.71 9.64 7.97
CA CYS A 397 -10.98 8.85 6.98
C CYS A 397 -10.97 9.52 5.59
N SER A 398 -10.01 9.10 4.77
CA SER A 398 -9.94 9.45 3.34
C SER A 398 -11.10 8.85 2.54
N ALA A 399 -11.54 9.55 1.48
CA ALA A 399 -12.51 9.00 0.54
C ALA A 399 -11.91 8.01 -0.47
N GLY A 400 -10.60 8.04 -0.69
CA GLY A 400 -9.92 7.25 -1.73
C GLY A 400 -9.49 8.09 -2.94
N ASN A 401 -8.61 7.50 -3.75
CA ASN A 401 -7.94 8.15 -4.88
C ASN A 401 -8.21 7.42 -6.22
N SER A 402 -9.39 6.80 -6.33
CA SER A 402 -9.82 5.97 -7.46
C SER A 402 -10.89 6.65 -8.33
N GLY A 403 -11.03 7.98 -8.23
CA GLY A 403 -11.88 8.80 -9.08
C GLY A 403 -11.37 8.91 -10.53
N PRO A 404 -12.14 9.52 -11.44
CA PRO A 404 -13.38 10.26 -11.18
C PRO A 404 -14.66 9.40 -11.19
N PHE A 405 -14.56 8.09 -11.45
CA PHE A 405 -15.72 7.22 -11.64
C PHE A 405 -16.66 7.16 -10.42
N ASN A 406 -17.97 6.98 -10.67
CA ASN A 406 -18.96 6.79 -9.62
C ASN A 406 -18.70 5.51 -8.80
N THR A 407 -19.10 5.52 -7.53
CA THR A 407 -18.97 4.39 -6.58
C THR A 407 -17.52 3.91 -6.44
N SER A 408 -16.56 4.84 -6.50
CA SER A 408 -15.11 4.57 -6.37
C SER A 408 -14.56 4.85 -4.97
N LEU A 409 -15.41 5.23 -4.02
CA LEU A 409 -14.99 5.64 -2.67
C LEU A 409 -14.86 4.48 -1.66
N SER A 410 -13.98 4.72 -0.70
CA SER A 410 -13.71 3.87 0.47
C SER A 410 -14.33 4.49 1.72
N ASN A 411 -14.29 3.76 2.85
CA ASN A 411 -14.65 4.26 4.18
C ASN A 411 -16.08 4.83 4.25
N GLU A 412 -17.01 4.21 3.54
CA GLU A 412 -18.34 4.78 3.28
C GLU A 412 -19.32 4.70 4.47
N ALA A 413 -18.88 4.16 5.61
CA ALA A 413 -19.74 3.95 6.78
C ALA A 413 -20.36 5.27 7.29
N PRO A 414 -21.68 5.32 7.59
CA PRO A 414 -22.36 6.56 7.94
C PRO A 414 -21.78 7.31 9.14
N TRP A 415 -21.18 6.56 10.08
CA TRP A 415 -20.57 7.08 11.31
C TRP A 415 -19.19 7.73 11.08
N ILE A 416 -18.41 7.31 10.08
CA ILE A 416 -17.13 7.92 9.70
C ILE A 416 -17.38 9.29 9.04
N LEU A 417 -16.50 10.28 9.26
CA LEU A 417 -16.37 11.44 8.36
C LEU A 417 -15.44 11.07 7.20
N THR A 418 -16.00 10.90 6.00
CA THR A 418 -15.29 10.50 4.79
C THR A 418 -14.99 11.73 3.93
N VAL A 419 -13.71 12.04 3.70
CA VAL A 419 -13.31 13.33 3.13
C VAL A 419 -12.64 13.19 1.75
N SER A 420 -13.19 13.87 0.74
CA SER A 420 -12.63 13.93 -0.62
C SER A 420 -11.64 15.09 -0.81
N ALA A 421 -10.76 14.99 -1.81
CA ALA A 421 -9.70 15.96 -2.08
C ALA A 421 -10.15 17.10 -3.00
N SER A 422 -9.72 18.31 -2.67
CA SER A 422 -9.87 19.51 -3.52
C SER A 422 -8.55 20.21 -3.80
N THR A 423 -8.55 21.12 -4.76
CA THR A 423 -7.53 22.16 -4.91
C THR A 423 -7.63 23.22 -3.79
N LEU A 424 -6.75 24.21 -3.86
CA LEU A 424 -6.72 25.41 -3.03
C LEU A 424 -6.23 26.60 -3.87
N ASP A 425 -6.20 27.80 -3.28
CA ASP A 425 -5.75 29.06 -3.90
C ASP A 425 -4.32 29.09 -4.46
N ARG A 426 -3.50 28.05 -4.24
CA ARG A 426 -2.09 27.99 -4.61
C ARG A 426 -1.84 27.09 -5.82
N GLN A 427 -1.08 27.60 -6.78
CA GLN A 427 -0.44 26.81 -7.83
C GLN A 427 1.09 26.96 -7.77
N ILE A 428 1.84 25.92 -8.16
CA ILE A 428 3.30 25.99 -8.34
C ILE A 428 3.56 26.10 -9.85
N GLN A 429 3.36 27.30 -10.38
CA GLN A 429 3.09 27.53 -11.80
C GLN A 429 4.36 27.44 -12.66
N ALA A 430 4.28 26.61 -13.69
CA ALA A 430 5.26 26.45 -14.76
C ALA A 430 4.52 26.63 -16.10
N GLN A 431 4.50 27.86 -16.60
CA GLN A 431 3.69 28.24 -17.77
C GLN A 431 4.38 27.80 -19.06
N VAL A 432 3.69 27.02 -19.90
CA VAL A 432 4.13 26.73 -21.27
C VAL A 432 3.73 27.91 -22.16
N VAL A 433 4.66 28.41 -22.98
CA VAL A 433 4.34 29.32 -24.09
C VAL A 433 4.85 28.71 -25.39
N LEU A 434 4.02 28.71 -26.42
CA LEU A 434 4.31 28.15 -27.73
C LEU A 434 4.90 29.20 -28.67
N GLY A 435 5.53 28.77 -29.77
CA GLY A 435 6.10 29.67 -30.79
C GLY A 435 5.07 30.53 -31.54
N ASN A 436 3.78 30.22 -31.47
CA ASN A 436 2.69 31.08 -31.95
C ASN A 436 2.20 32.11 -30.90
N ASN A 437 2.78 32.10 -29.70
CA ASN A 437 2.44 32.89 -28.50
C ASN A 437 1.23 32.40 -27.67
N ASP A 438 0.63 31.25 -27.97
CA ASP A 438 -0.36 30.64 -27.08
C ASP A 438 0.27 30.26 -25.73
N GLN A 439 -0.48 30.42 -24.63
CA GLN A 439 0.02 30.25 -23.27
C GLN A 439 -0.88 29.31 -22.46
N PHE A 440 -0.26 28.31 -21.84
CA PHE A 440 -0.95 27.31 -21.03
C PHE A 440 -0.34 27.26 -19.64
N ASN A 441 -1.19 27.39 -18.61
CA ASN A 441 -0.78 27.22 -17.22
C ASN A 441 -0.65 25.72 -16.93
N GLY A 442 0.55 25.30 -16.57
CA GLY A 442 0.83 24.00 -15.97
C GLY A 442 1.56 24.15 -14.65
N GLN A 443 1.90 23.03 -14.02
CA GLN A 443 2.57 23.02 -12.71
C GLN A 443 3.84 22.16 -12.71
N SER A 444 4.81 22.54 -11.88
CA SER A 444 6.03 21.78 -11.58
C SER A 444 6.70 22.31 -10.31
N LEU A 445 7.13 21.42 -9.42
CA LEU A 445 7.98 21.77 -8.27
C LEU A 445 9.42 22.06 -8.70
N PHE A 446 9.93 21.31 -9.69
CA PHE A 446 11.28 21.51 -10.19
C PHE A 446 11.32 22.75 -11.10
N GLN A 447 11.86 23.85 -10.56
CA GLN A 447 11.95 25.16 -11.21
C GLN A 447 13.41 25.67 -11.16
N PRO A 448 14.31 25.10 -11.99
CA PRO A 448 15.73 25.47 -12.03
C PRO A 448 15.93 26.94 -12.46
N THR A 449 16.82 27.64 -11.75
CA THR A 449 17.14 29.06 -11.99
C THR A 449 18.16 29.28 -13.11
N ASP A 450 18.85 28.23 -13.52
CA ASP A 450 19.85 28.18 -14.59
C ASP A 450 19.28 27.75 -15.95
N PHE A 451 18.02 27.29 -15.99
CA PHE A 451 17.32 27.00 -17.25
C PHE A 451 16.93 28.31 -17.97
N PRO A 452 17.49 28.61 -19.14
CA PRO A 452 17.28 29.90 -19.79
C PRO A 452 15.86 29.98 -20.38
N PRO A 453 15.19 31.15 -20.29
CA PRO A 453 13.89 31.37 -20.92
C PRO A 453 14.05 31.58 -22.44
N THR A 454 14.39 30.52 -23.17
CA THR A 454 14.51 30.52 -24.64
C THR A 454 13.51 29.58 -25.28
N GLN A 455 12.99 29.95 -26.45
CA GLN A 455 12.24 29.04 -27.32
C GLN A 455 13.15 27.91 -27.80
N LEU A 456 12.77 26.67 -27.51
CA LEU A 456 13.45 25.45 -27.93
C LEU A 456 12.56 24.65 -28.88
N PRO A 457 13.10 23.82 -29.79
CA PRO A 457 12.28 22.97 -30.66
C PRO A 457 11.39 22.05 -29.82
N LEU A 458 10.12 21.91 -30.21
CA LEU A 458 9.12 21.09 -29.54
C LEU A 458 8.88 19.81 -30.36
N VAL A 459 8.71 18.67 -29.70
CA VAL A 459 8.42 17.39 -30.37
C VAL A 459 7.42 16.55 -29.58
N TYR A 460 6.47 15.92 -30.25
CA TYR A 460 5.54 14.97 -29.63
C TYR A 460 6.14 13.56 -29.69
N ALA A 461 6.46 12.99 -28.52
CA ALA A 461 7.15 11.70 -28.46
C ALA A 461 6.37 10.56 -29.12
N GLY A 462 5.03 10.63 -29.10
CA GLY A 462 4.16 9.66 -29.76
C GLY A 462 4.11 9.73 -31.29
N MET A 463 4.95 10.56 -31.93
CA MET A 463 5.17 10.50 -33.38
C MET A 463 6.12 9.35 -33.78
N TYR A 464 6.92 8.84 -32.84
CA TYR A 464 7.91 7.79 -33.10
C TYR A 464 7.33 6.38 -32.88
N SER A 465 6.58 6.17 -31.80
CA SER A 465 5.82 4.94 -31.55
C SER A 465 4.69 5.19 -30.53
N PRO A 466 3.71 4.27 -30.39
CA PRO A 466 2.71 4.33 -29.33
C PRO A 466 3.34 4.34 -27.92
N ASP A 467 4.38 3.54 -27.68
CA ASP A 467 5.05 3.45 -26.38
C ASP A 467 5.85 4.73 -26.07
N SER A 468 6.47 5.32 -27.11
CA SER A 468 7.11 6.63 -27.03
C SER A 468 6.13 7.74 -26.64
N ALA A 469 4.83 7.63 -26.95
CA ALA A 469 3.83 8.61 -26.51
C ALA A 469 3.78 8.74 -24.98
N PHE A 470 4.00 7.63 -24.26
CA PHE A 470 4.08 7.61 -22.81
C PHE A 470 5.49 7.91 -22.28
N CYS A 471 6.48 8.15 -23.14
CA CYS A 471 7.90 8.32 -22.76
C CYS A 471 8.35 7.20 -21.82
N ALA A 472 8.09 5.95 -22.22
CA ALA A 472 8.48 4.75 -21.48
C ALA A 472 10.00 4.51 -21.50
N PRO A 473 10.59 3.89 -20.47
CA PRO A 473 12.04 3.59 -20.45
C PRO A 473 12.51 2.89 -21.74
N GLY A 474 13.59 3.41 -22.35
CA GLY A 474 14.13 2.92 -23.63
C GLY A 474 13.39 3.36 -24.90
N SER A 475 12.18 3.93 -24.80
CA SER A 475 11.34 4.27 -25.97
C SER A 475 11.81 5.49 -26.78
N LEU A 476 12.85 6.19 -26.31
CA LEU A 476 13.38 7.42 -26.92
C LEU A 476 14.82 7.29 -27.43
N ASP A 477 15.51 6.16 -27.17
CA ASP A 477 16.95 5.97 -27.37
C ASP A 477 17.42 6.14 -28.83
N HIS A 478 16.49 6.03 -29.79
CA HIS A 478 16.74 6.18 -31.23
C HIS A 478 15.86 7.29 -31.85
N THR A 479 15.41 8.26 -31.04
CA THR A 479 14.53 9.35 -31.46
C THR A 479 15.23 10.71 -31.46
N ASP A 480 14.78 11.62 -32.33
CA ASP A 480 15.35 12.96 -32.46
C ASP A 480 14.73 13.92 -31.42
N VAL A 481 15.04 13.68 -30.14
CA VAL A 481 14.58 14.47 -28.98
C VAL A 481 15.68 15.31 -28.32
N LYS A 482 16.94 15.13 -28.72
CA LYS A 482 18.11 15.72 -28.05
C LYS A 482 18.10 17.25 -28.14
N GLY A 483 18.16 17.92 -26.99
CA GLY A 483 18.11 19.38 -26.88
C GLY A 483 16.72 20.00 -27.08
N LYS A 484 15.66 19.19 -27.18
CA LYS A 484 14.29 19.62 -27.46
C LYS A 484 13.41 19.63 -26.22
N VAL A 485 12.26 20.29 -26.31
CA VAL A 485 11.13 20.11 -25.40
C VAL A 485 10.33 18.90 -25.89
N VAL A 486 10.08 17.91 -25.03
CA VAL A 486 9.36 16.69 -25.39
C VAL A 486 7.96 16.70 -24.77
N LEU A 487 6.92 16.60 -25.61
CA LEU A 487 5.54 16.38 -25.17
C LEU A 487 5.30 14.88 -24.93
N CYS A 488 5.12 14.50 -23.67
CA CYS A 488 4.83 13.15 -23.19
C CYS A 488 3.38 13.08 -22.66
N GLN A 489 2.75 11.90 -22.74
CA GLN A 489 1.41 11.64 -22.21
C GLN A 489 1.46 10.94 -20.84
N ARG A 490 0.57 11.35 -19.91
CA ARG A 490 0.25 10.60 -18.69
C ARG A 490 -0.39 9.24 -19.05
N GLY A 491 -0.14 8.21 -18.23
CA GLY A 491 -0.61 6.83 -18.48
C GLY A 491 0.53 5.86 -18.80
N GLY A 492 0.19 4.67 -19.31
CA GLY A 492 1.15 3.62 -19.67
C GLY A 492 1.84 2.91 -18.49
N ASN A 493 1.27 3.00 -17.28
CA ASN A 493 1.83 2.45 -16.02
C ASN A 493 3.26 2.94 -15.66
N ILE A 494 3.66 4.10 -16.18
CA ILE A 494 4.96 4.75 -15.91
C ILE A 494 4.73 5.99 -15.03
N GLY A 495 5.51 6.16 -13.97
CA GLY A 495 5.42 7.32 -13.08
C GLY A 495 5.81 8.62 -13.78
N ARG A 496 5.18 9.73 -13.39
CA ARG A 496 5.35 11.04 -14.08
C ARG A 496 6.80 11.55 -14.03
N VAL A 497 7.55 11.18 -12.99
CA VAL A 497 8.98 11.51 -12.83
C VAL A 497 9.84 10.62 -13.74
N ASP A 498 9.52 9.34 -13.86
CA ASP A 498 10.24 8.35 -14.70
C ASP A 498 10.14 8.69 -16.20
N LYS A 499 9.00 9.25 -16.64
CA LYS A 499 8.85 9.83 -17.98
C LYS A 499 9.88 10.95 -18.22
N GLY A 500 10.08 11.81 -17.21
CA GLY A 500 11.10 12.84 -17.23
C GLY A 500 12.52 12.27 -17.25
N GLN A 501 12.78 11.18 -16.50
CA GLN A 501 14.07 10.49 -16.53
C GLN A 501 14.35 9.91 -17.92
N THR A 502 13.38 9.28 -18.57
CA THR A 502 13.49 8.81 -19.96
C THR A 502 13.81 9.95 -20.94
N VAL A 503 13.12 11.09 -20.84
CA VAL A 503 13.41 12.28 -21.67
C VAL A 503 14.83 12.81 -21.42
N LYS A 504 15.26 12.84 -20.16
CA LYS A 504 16.59 13.31 -19.74
C LYS A 504 17.71 12.40 -20.25
N ASP A 505 17.53 11.08 -20.19
CA ASP A 505 18.54 10.11 -20.63
C ASP A 505 18.68 10.09 -22.16
N ALA A 506 17.58 10.30 -22.90
CA ALA A 506 17.60 10.58 -24.34
C ALA A 506 18.16 11.99 -24.70
N GLY A 507 18.57 12.79 -23.70
CA GLY A 507 19.18 14.10 -23.88
C GLY A 507 18.22 15.24 -24.20
N GLY A 508 16.92 15.08 -23.94
CA GLY A 508 15.93 16.15 -24.04
C GLY A 508 16.20 17.29 -23.04
N ALA A 509 15.90 18.52 -23.45
CA ALA A 509 16.17 19.71 -22.64
C ALA A 509 15.06 20.02 -21.61
N ALA A 510 13.81 19.66 -21.93
CA ALA A 510 12.65 19.85 -21.06
C ALA A 510 11.51 18.88 -21.42
N MET A 511 10.54 18.71 -20.52
CA MET A 511 9.34 17.90 -20.76
C MET A 511 8.05 18.69 -20.53
N ILE A 512 7.12 18.61 -21.48
CA ILE A 512 5.71 18.94 -21.22
C ILE A 512 4.98 17.62 -21.01
N LEU A 513 4.36 17.45 -19.84
CA LEU A 513 3.50 16.31 -19.56
C LEU A 513 2.06 16.73 -19.79
N MET A 514 1.41 16.22 -20.83
CA MET A 514 -0.04 16.35 -20.96
C MET A 514 -0.73 15.32 -20.06
N ASN A 515 -1.76 15.79 -19.36
CA ASN A 515 -2.63 14.97 -18.53
C ASN A 515 -3.36 13.88 -19.35
N ALA A 516 -3.95 12.90 -18.66
CA ALA A 516 -4.80 11.89 -19.30
C ALA A 516 -6.22 12.47 -19.51
N GLU A 517 -6.94 11.95 -20.50
CA GLU A 517 -8.31 12.41 -20.83
C GLU A 517 -9.25 12.33 -19.62
N GLN A 518 -9.29 11.17 -18.95
CA GLN A 518 -10.02 10.92 -17.70
C GLN A 518 -9.65 11.82 -16.51
N ASP A 519 -8.53 12.56 -16.58
CA ASP A 519 -8.02 13.42 -15.51
C ASP A 519 -8.19 14.91 -15.85
N GLU A 520 -8.63 15.23 -17.07
CA GLU A 520 -8.95 16.57 -17.60
C GLU A 520 -8.03 17.70 -17.09
N PHE A 521 -8.50 18.53 -16.15
CA PHE A 521 -7.79 19.72 -15.66
C PHE A 521 -6.87 19.47 -14.45
N SER A 522 -6.95 18.30 -13.80
CA SER A 522 -6.17 17.95 -12.61
C SER A 522 -4.66 17.93 -12.86
N THR A 523 -3.96 18.99 -12.48
CA THR A 523 -2.50 19.08 -12.56
C THR A 523 -1.83 18.92 -11.20
N ILE A 524 -0.76 18.12 -11.16
CA ILE A 524 0.07 17.92 -9.96
C ILE A 524 1.44 18.54 -10.20
N ALA A 525 1.88 19.41 -9.28
CA ALA A 525 3.21 20.00 -9.27
C ALA A 525 4.23 18.94 -8.81
N ASP A 526 4.91 18.30 -9.76
CA ASP A 526 5.87 17.24 -9.48
C ASP A 526 7.32 17.72 -9.45
N LEU A 527 8.14 17.03 -8.66
CA LEU A 527 9.59 17.19 -8.66
C LEU A 527 10.21 16.35 -9.79
N HIS A 528 10.11 16.84 -11.01
CA HIS A 528 10.75 16.21 -12.17
C HIS A 528 12.29 16.33 -12.12
N VAL A 529 12.98 15.36 -12.73
CA VAL A 529 14.45 15.29 -12.79
C VAL A 529 15.10 16.24 -13.83
N LEU A 530 14.27 16.96 -14.60
CA LEU A 530 14.64 17.94 -15.62
C LEU A 530 13.56 19.06 -15.66
N PRO A 531 13.81 20.21 -16.31
CA PRO A 531 12.82 21.28 -16.47
C PRO A 531 11.51 20.75 -17.06
N ALA A 532 10.38 20.96 -16.38
CA ALA A 532 9.11 20.39 -16.84
C ALA A 532 7.88 21.24 -16.52
N SER A 533 6.75 20.91 -17.17
CA SER A 533 5.42 21.43 -16.84
C SER A 533 4.36 20.37 -17.09
N HIS A 534 3.51 20.13 -16.10
CA HIS A 534 2.33 19.27 -16.19
C HIS A 534 1.11 20.14 -16.53
N VAL A 535 0.52 19.93 -17.71
CA VAL A 535 -0.61 20.72 -18.26
C VAL A 535 -1.86 19.86 -18.40
N SER A 536 -3.05 20.48 -18.41
CA SER A 536 -4.34 19.80 -18.59
C SER A 536 -4.42 19.02 -19.91
N TYR A 537 -5.38 18.09 -20.01
CA TYR A 537 -5.62 17.33 -21.24
C TYR A 537 -5.93 18.24 -22.42
N PHE A 538 -6.83 19.21 -22.24
CA PHE A 538 -7.18 20.21 -23.25
C PHE A 538 -5.97 21.02 -23.72
N ALA A 539 -5.14 21.52 -22.80
CA ALA A 539 -3.90 22.22 -23.15
C ALA A 539 -2.96 21.31 -23.94
N GLY A 540 -2.78 20.06 -23.50
CA GLY A 540 -1.99 19.06 -24.21
C GLY A 540 -2.49 18.75 -25.63
N ALA A 541 -3.81 18.71 -25.83
CA ALA A 541 -4.42 18.52 -27.14
C ALA A 541 -4.13 19.70 -28.08
N VAL A 542 -4.29 20.94 -27.63
CA VAL A 542 -3.97 22.14 -28.43
C VAL A 542 -2.46 22.24 -28.72
N ILE A 543 -1.59 21.92 -27.76
CA ILE A 543 -0.15 21.84 -27.98
C ILE A 543 0.19 20.77 -29.03
N LYS A 544 -0.49 19.62 -29.03
CA LYS A 544 -0.33 18.54 -30.01
C LYS A 544 -0.85 18.92 -31.40
N GLU A 545 -1.92 19.72 -31.49
CA GLU A 545 -2.39 20.30 -32.76
C GLU A 545 -1.38 21.32 -33.31
N TYR A 546 -0.86 22.22 -32.47
CA TYR A 546 0.20 23.17 -32.84
C TYR A 546 1.48 22.47 -33.36
N ILE A 547 1.89 21.35 -32.76
CA ILE A 547 3.04 20.56 -33.25
C ILE A 547 2.82 20.09 -34.70
N ASN A 548 1.57 19.79 -35.09
CA ASN A 548 1.23 19.38 -36.45
C ASN A 548 0.98 20.56 -37.40
N SER A 549 0.76 21.78 -36.89
CA SER A 549 0.39 22.95 -37.70
C SER A 549 1.59 23.73 -38.27
N THR A 550 2.83 23.35 -37.93
CA THR A 550 4.05 24.03 -38.39
C THR A 550 5.21 23.04 -38.57
N ALA A 551 6.12 23.34 -39.50
CA ALA A 551 7.33 22.53 -39.73
C ALA A 551 8.44 22.79 -38.69
N THR A 552 8.33 23.87 -37.90
CA THR A 552 9.30 24.23 -36.84
C THR A 552 8.57 24.62 -35.55
N PRO A 553 7.87 23.68 -34.89
CA PRO A 553 7.20 23.94 -33.62
C PRO A 553 8.25 24.22 -32.52
N THR A 554 7.96 25.20 -31.67
CA THR A 554 8.82 25.60 -30.55
C THR A 554 7.98 25.84 -29.29
N ALA A 555 8.62 25.61 -28.13
CA ALA A 555 8.05 25.95 -26.83
C ALA A 555 9.13 26.43 -25.85
N ILE A 556 8.66 27.15 -24.84
CA ILE A 556 9.43 27.62 -23.69
C ILE A 556 8.61 27.34 -22.42
N ILE A 557 9.29 26.94 -21.34
CA ILE A 557 8.68 26.80 -20.01
C ILE A 557 9.12 27.99 -19.15
N LEU A 558 8.15 28.79 -18.73
CA LEU A 558 8.34 29.95 -17.86
C LEU A 558 7.96 29.59 -16.42
N PHE A 559 8.97 29.33 -15.59
CA PHE A 559 8.81 29.13 -14.16
C PHE A 559 8.37 30.44 -13.48
N LYS A 560 7.27 30.40 -12.73
CA LYS A 560 6.68 31.56 -12.02
C LYS A 560 6.80 31.44 -10.49
N GLY A 561 7.30 30.32 -9.98
CA GLY A 561 7.30 30.01 -8.57
C GLY A 561 5.91 29.68 -8.03
N THR A 562 5.69 30.03 -6.77
CA THR A 562 4.43 29.82 -6.07
C THR A 562 3.50 31.02 -6.28
N VAL A 563 2.36 30.78 -6.92
CA VAL A 563 1.31 31.78 -7.17
C VAL A 563 0.09 31.49 -6.29
N PHE A 564 -0.62 32.56 -5.92
CA PHE A 564 -1.72 32.56 -4.94
C PHE A 564 -2.95 33.25 -5.53
N GLY A 565 -4.13 32.97 -4.96
CA GLY A 565 -5.38 33.64 -5.33
C GLY A 565 -6.04 33.09 -6.60
N ASP A 566 -5.88 31.80 -6.90
CA ASP A 566 -6.66 31.12 -7.94
C ASP A 566 -8.18 31.25 -7.64
N PRO A 567 -8.96 31.96 -8.48
CA PRO A 567 -10.37 32.20 -8.21
C PRO A 567 -11.25 30.97 -8.46
N SER A 568 -10.73 29.92 -9.13
CA SER A 568 -11.46 28.68 -9.35
C SER A 568 -11.55 27.81 -8.09
N ALA A 569 -10.61 27.98 -7.16
CA ALA A 569 -10.44 27.10 -6.01
C ALA A 569 -11.49 27.34 -4.89
N PRO A 570 -11.92 26.29 -4.16
CA PRO A 570 -11.54 24.90 -4.38
C PRO A 570 -12.32 24.26 -5.54
N THR A 571 -11.65 23.34 -6.25
CA THR A 571 -12.19 22.45 -7.27
C THR A 571 -12.02 21.00 -6.79
N ILE A 572 -12.95 20.10 -7.05
CA ILE A 572 -12.83 18.68 -6.66
C ILE A 572 -11.80 18.00 -7.57
N ALA A 573 -10.83 17.32 -6.98
CA ALA A 573 -9.74 16.70 -7.74
C ALA A 573 -10.21 15.52 -8.59
N SER A 574 -9.68 15.35 -9.82
CA SER A 574 -10.09 14.24 -10.72
C SER A 574 -9.97 12.87 -10.04
N PHE A 575 -8.80 12.61 -9.45
CA PHE A 575 -8.48 11.36 -8.77
C PHE A 575 -9.32 11.13 -7.52
N SER A 576 -9.96 12.16 -6.94
CA SER A 576 -10.66 12.00 -5.68
C SER A 576 -11.85 11.07 -5.89
N SER A 577 -11.94 9.99 -5.12
CA SER A 577 -13.04 9.03 -5.26
C SER A 577 -14.42 9.67 -5.04
N ARG A 578 -15.42 9.11 -5.73
CA ARG A 578 -16.79 9.64 -5.83
C ARG A 578 -17.82 8.62 -5.33
N GLY A 579 -18.95 9.15 -4.87
CA GLY A 579 -20.12 8.36 -4.50
C GLY A 579 -20.93 7.87 -5.72
N PRO A 580 -22.16 7.34 -5.52
CA PRO A 580 -22.80 7.12 -4.22
C PRO A 580 -22.08 6.05 -3.38
N SER A 581 -22.53 5.87 -2.13
CA SER A 581 -22.14 4.68 -1.36
C SER A 581 -22.68 3.40 -2.03
N PHE A 582 -21.90 2.33 -1.98
CA PHE A 582 -22.24 0.98 -2.44
C PHE A 582 -23.17 0.26 -1.44
N GLU A 583 -22.74 0.11 -0.18
CA GLU A 583 -23.54 -0.59 0.86
C GLU A 583 -24.74 0.24 1.35
N SER A 584 -24.65 1.59 1.30
CA SER A 584 -25.75 2.45 1.74
C SER A 584 -26.05 3.62 0.77
N PRO A 585 -26.56 3.36 -0.45
CA PRO A 585 -26.78 4.40 -1.48
C PRO A 585 -27.72 5.54 -1.06
N GLY A 586 -28.57 5.32 -0.05
CA GLY A 586 -29.46 6.34 0.53
C GLY A 586 -28.77 7.34 1.47
N ILE A 587 -27.48 7.14 1.79
CA ILE A 587 -26.68 8.05 2.59
C ILE A 587 -25.54 8.58 1.71
N LEU A 588 -25.54 9.90 1.48
CA LEU A 588 -24.59 10.53 0.57
C LEU A 588 -23.16 10.47 1.14
N LYS A 589 -22.23 10.11 0.26
CA LYS A 589 -20.77 10.09 0.49
C LYS A 589 -20.05 10.63 -0.77
N PRO A 590 -18.90 11.30 -0.66
CA PRO A 590 -18.20 11.71 0.56
C PRO A 590 -19.03 12.68 1.43
N ASP A 591 -18.68 12.86 2.70
CA ASP A 591 -19.40 13.77 3.59
C ASP A 591 -19.02 15.24 3.36
N ILE A 592 -17.75 15.50 3.01
CA ILE A 592 -17.21 16.85 2.77
C ILE A 592 -15.95 16.75 1.91
N ILE A 593 -15.51 17.88 1.33
CA ILE A 593 -14.19 18.02 0.70
C ILE A 593 -13.20 18.72 1.64
N GLY A 594 -11.91 18.50 1.42
CA GLY A 594 -10.83 19.27 2.03
C GLY A 594 -9.61 19.35 1.09
N PRO A 595 -8.74 20.35 1.22
CA PRO A 595 -7.63 20.50 0.27
C PRO A 595 -6.62 19.35 0.28
N GLY A 596 -6.30 18.86 -0.92
CA GLY A 596 -5.48 17.66 -1.16
C GLY A 596 -4.71 17.63 -2.49
N VAL A 597 -4.54 18.74 -3.24
CA VAL A 597 -3.77 18.79 -4.51
C VAL A 597 -2.51 19.68 -4.45
N SER A 598 -1.36 19.15 -4.89
CA SER A 598 -0.03 19.79 -4.99
C SER A 598 0.47 20.47 -3.72
N ILE A 599 0.81 19.69 -2.69
CA ILE A 599 0.45 20.06 -1.33
C ILE A 599 1.58 19.65 -0.30
N LEU A 600 2.07 20.57 0.58
CA LEU A 600 3.33 20.56 1.39
C LEU A 600 3.16 20.41 2.94
N ALA A 601 4.00 19.59 3.62
CA ALA A 601 4.29 19.56 5.09
C ALA A 601 5.47 18.59 5.42
N ALA A 602 5.61 18.11 6.67
CA ALA A 602 6.85 17.52 7.21
C ALA A 602 7.19 16.12 6.64
N TRP A 603 8.48 15.82 6.48
CA TRP A 603 8.98 14.56 5.90
C TRP A 603 10.22 14.04 6.67
N PRO A 604 10.47 12.72 6.77
CA PRO A 604 11.61 12.12 7.49
C PRO A 604 13.00 12.53 6.97
N TYR A 605 13.14 12.78 5.66
CA TYR A 605 14.44 12.99 5.01
C TYR A 605 14.42 14.15 4.01
N SER A 606 15.61 14.63 3.62
CA SER A 606 15.75 15.75 2.68
C SER A 606 15.57 15.30 1.23
N VAL A 607 14.39 15.56 0.65
CA VAL A 607 14.14 15.38 -0.79
C VAL A 607 15.05 16.27 -1.66
N GLU A 608 15.59 17.36 -1.10
CA GLU A 608 16.53 18.27 -1.78
C GLU A 608 18.00 17.80 -1.80
N SER A 609 18.30 16.62 -1.24
CA SER A 609 19.68 16.10 -1.06
C SER A 609 20.67 17.04 -0.33
N LYS A 610 20.17 18.07 0.36
CA LYS A 610 20.98 19.00 1.17
C LYS A 610 21.33 18.36 2.51
N THR A 611 22.61 18.31 2.85
CA THR A 611 23.14 17.63 4.05
C THR A 611 22.98 18.41 5.36
N ASN A 612 22.53 19.68 5.32
CA ASN A 612 22.48 20.60 6.47
C ASN A 612 21.11 21.32 6.60
N ILE A 613 19.97 20.62 6.44
CA ILE A 613 18.65 21.21 6.76
C ILE A 613 18.21 20.83 8.18
N ILE A 614 17.71 21.81 8.93
CA ILE A 614 17.19 21.65 10.32
C ILE A 614 15.77 21.04 10.33
N SER A 615 15.03 21.17 9.22
CA SER A 615 13.66 20.66 9.07
C SER A 615 13.42 20.27 7.62
N THR A 616 12.79 19.12 7.41
CA THR A 616 12.60 18.50 6.09
C THR A 616 11.12 18.46 5.73
N PHE A 617 10.80 18.87 4.51
CA PHE A 617 9.43 18.96 4.00
C PHE A 617 9.34 18.24 2.65
N ASN A 618 8.15 17.74 2.34
CA ASN A 618 7.81 17.18 1.02
C ASN A 618 6.50 17.81 0.54
N MET A 619 6.20 17.66 -0.75
CA MET A 619 4.96 18.13 -1.37
C MET A 619 4.40 17.08 -2.34
N ILE A 620 3.27 16.42 -2.03
CA ILE A 620 2.62 15.44 -2.91
C ILE A 620 1.11 15.70 -3.05
N SER A 621 0.21 14.71 -3.09
CA SER A 621 -1.25 14.91 -3.32
C SER A 621 -2.12 13.72 -2.89
N GLY A 622 -3.35 13.99 -2.44
CA GLY A 622 -4.46 13.03 -2.39
C GLY A 622 -5.42 13.13 -1.20
N SER A 623 -6.43 12.26 -1.18
CA SER A 623 -7.53 12.23 -0.19
C SER A 623 -7.14 11.75 1.20
N SER A 624 -5.98 11.10 1.38
CA SER A 624 -5.44 10.94 2.74
C SER A 624 -5.10 12.28 3.38
N MET A 625 -5.15 13.41 2.66
CA MET A 625 -4.83 14.71 3.23
C MET A 625 -5.84 15.80 3.12
N SER A 626 -6.94 15.59 2.41
CA SER A 626 -8.17 16.29 2.79
C SER A 626 -8.53 15.98 4.25
N TYR A 627 -8.59 14.70 4.62
CA TYR A 627 -9.15 14.24 5.89
C TYR A 627 -8.43 14.65 7.21
N PRO A 628 -7.09 14.69 7.37
CA PRO A 628 -6.43 15.11 8.60
C PRO A 628 -6.57 16.61 8.88
N HIS A 629 -6.87 17.44 7.86
CA HIS A 629 -7.32 18.80 8.12
C HIS A 629 -8.64 18.79 8.89
N LEU A 630 -9.59 17.95 8.47
CA LEU A 630 -10.86 17.77 9.16
C LEU A 630 -10.68 17.05 10.51
N SER A 631 -9.72 16.14 10.67
CA SER A 631 -9.33 15.59 11.99
C SER A 631 -8.84 16.68 12.94
N GLY A 632 -7.96 17.58 12.47
CA GLY A 632 -7.48 18.69 13.28
C GLY A 632 -8.56 19.74 13.56
N ILE A 633 -9.47 20.02 12.61
CA ILE A 633 -10.64 20.89 12.84
C ILE A 633 -11.62 20.24 13.84
N ALA A 634 -11.84 18.92 13.75
CA ALA A 634 -12.59 18.17 14.77
C ALA A 634 -11.93 18.26 16.15
N ALA A 635 -10.59 18.27 16.21
CA ALA A 635 -9.86 18.51 17.46
C ALA A 635 -10.04 19.95 18.00
N LEU A 636 -10.07 20.98 17.14
CA LEU A 636 -10.45 22.35 17.54
C LEU A 636 -11.88 22.38 18.11
N LEU A 637 -12.83 21.74 17.43
CA LEU A 637 -14.23 21.69 17.85
C LEU A 637 -14.40 20.93 19.17
N LYS A 638 -13.77 19.75 19.34
CA LYS A 638 -13.77 19.00 20.61
C LYS A 638 -13.08 19.76 21.75
N SER A 639 -12.11 20.63 21.45
CA SER A 639 -11.47 21.50 22.44
C SER A 639 -12.34 22.69 22.85
N ALA A 640 -13.21 23.17 21.96
CA ALA A 640 -14.18 24.24 22.25
C ALA A 640 -15.48 23.70 22.89
N HIS A 641 -15.86 22.47 22.54
CA HIS A 641 -17.08 21.79 22.96
C HIS A 641 -16.77 20.33 23.40
N PRO A 642 -16.18 20.12 24.59
CA PRO A 642 -15.77 18.79 25.05
C PRO A 642 -16.94 17.81 25.24
N ASP A 643 -18.13 18.34 25.47
CA ASP A 643 -19.41 17.65 25.62
C ASP A 643 -20.02 17.15 24.30
N TRP A 644 -19.56 17.64 23.14
CA TRP A 644 -20.12 17.22 21.86
C TRP A 644 -19.72 15.78 21.50
N SER A 645 -20.71 15.01 21.06
CA SER A 645 -20.53 13.66 20.51
C SER A 645 -19.90 13.70 19.11
N PRO A 646 -19.35 12.57 18.61
CA PRO A 646 -18.80 12.51 17.27
C PRO A 646 -19.76 12.98 16.16
N ALA A 647 -21.05 12.63 16.28
CA ALA A 647 -22.08 13.03 15.34
C ALA A 647 -22.37 14.54 15.36
N ALA A 648 -22.29 15.19 16.52
CA ALA A 648 -22.47 16.64 16.63
C ALA A 648 -21.31 17.40 15.96
N ILE A 649 -20.07 16.93 16.14
CA ILE A 649 -18.87 17.49 15.48
C ILE A 649 -18.96 17.29 13.96
N LYS A 650 -19.34 16.10 13.50
CA LYS A 650 -19.56 15.81 12.07
C LYS A 650 -20.63 16.73 11.47
N SER A 651 -21.77 16.87 12.17
CA SER A 651 -22.87 17.75 11.76
C SER A 651 -22.43 19.22 11.65
N ALA A 652 -21.70 19.73 12.64
CA ALA A 652 -21.17 21.10 12.60
C ALA A 652 -20.24 21.32 11.39
N ILE A 653 -19.29 20.41 11.16
CA ILE A 653 -18.37 20.44 10.00
C ILE A 653 -19.15 20.47 8.66
N MET A 654 -20.13 19.59 8.49
CA MET A 654 -20.88 19.47 7.23
C MET A 654 -21.88 20.62 7.00
N THR A 655 -22.55 21.10 8.06
CA THR A 655 -23.61 22.12 7.94
C THR A 655 -23.07 23.56 7.85
N THR A 656 -21.80 23.79 8.18
CA THR A 656 -21.11 25.08 7.94
C THR A 656 -20.07 25.01 6.82
N ALA A 657 -20.19 24.04 5.90
CA ALA A 657 -19.32 23.93 4.74
C ALA A 657 -19.74 24.90 3.62
N ASP A 658 -18.78 25.61 3.04
CA ASP A 658 -19.01 26.46 1.87
C ASP A 658 -19.28 25.61 0.62
N GLN A 659 -20.27 26.04 -0.18
CA GLN A 659 -20.65 25.41 -1.45
C GLN A 659 -20.13 26.17 -2.68
N LEU A 660 -19.43 27.30 -2.44
CA LEU A 660 -18.94 28.21 -3.46
C LEU A 660 -17.41 28.30 -3.44
N ASN A 661 -16.82 28.55 -4.61
CA ASN A 661 -15.40 28.86 -4.75
C ASN A 661 -15.10 30.35 -4.56
N LEU A 662 -13.81 30.72 -4.63
CA LEU A 662 -13.36 32.10 -4.45
C LEU A 662 -13.92 33.09 -5.51
N ALA A 663 -14.42 32.60 -6.65
CA ALA A 663 -15.18 33.38 -7.63
C ALA A 663 -16.69 33.49 -7.32
N HIS A 664 -17.14 33.02 -6.15
CA HIS A 664 -18.55 32.90 -5.74
C HIS A 664 -19.43 32.07 -6.70
N LYS A 665 -18.82 31.14 -7.45
CA LYS A 665 -19.54 30.14 -8.27
C LYS A 665 -19.66 28.83 -7.49
N PRO A 666 -20.62 27.94 -7.81
CA PRO A 666 -20.64 26.58 -7.28
C PRO A 666 -19.28 25.89 -7.47
N ILE A 667 -18.84 25.16 -6.44
CA ILE A 667 -17.62 24.35 -6.51
C ILE A 667 -17.76 23.33 -7.66
N THR A 668 -16.76 23.32 -8.55
CA THR A 668 -16.76 22.49 -9.76
C THR A 668 -15.90 21.25 -9.58
N ASP A 669 -16.06 20.32 -10.51
CA ASP A 669 -15.25 19.12 -10.66
C ASP A 669 -14.14 19.38 -11.71
N GLU A 670 -12.91 18.95 -11.45
CA GLU A 670 -11.81 19.06 -12.43
C GLU A 670 -12.02 18.17 -13.67
N SER A 671 -13.00 17.25 -13.64
CA SER A 671 -13.45 16.45 -14.80
C SER A 671 -14.84 16.83 -15.35
N LEU A 672 -15.26 18.10 -15.22
CA LEU A 672 -16.49 18.66 -15.81
C LEU A 672 -16.36 20.18 -16.13
N GLN A 673 -15.18 20.69 -16.49
CA GLN A 673 -14.87 22.14 -16.57
C GLN A 673 -14.92 22.77 -17.97
#